data_AF-A0A3R6MVB0-F1
#
_entry.id   AF-A0A3R6MVB0-F1
#
_cell.length_a   1.000
_cell.length_b   1.000
_cell.length_c   1.000
_cell.angle_alpha   90.00
_cell.angle_beta   90.00
_cell.angle_gamma   90.00
#
_symmetry.space_group_name_H-M   'P 1'
#
loop_
_entity.id
_entity.type
_entity.pdbx_description
1 polymer ?
#
loop_
_entity_poly.entity_id
_entity_poly.type
_entity_poly.pdbx_seq_one_letter_code
_entity_poly.pdbx_strand_id
1 'polypeptide(L)'
;MMPLWIALLLSVLHIASNKSDIHRNEVSMIRIGTRKSKLALIQTELVKTQILKYFPNEKIEIVHVVTHGDKVLDKPLGEIGGKGVFTKEIEEKLLDKTIDIAVHSAKDVPMELADGLCLGAVLLRDDNRDVILKRKETKKIGAGSIIGTSSLRREIQIKQISPDVTIKSLRGNVGTRIDKLKSGEYDAIILAAAGLKRLGLDNDTELDYIYPDEEKFISAAGQGILAIECRNGDLKDVMAVLDDRKARICLEAEREFLKCLDGSCNAPCGAHCTVDEHGFYFRGMYAYDGKTPKYAVINEKTDEQWEKISEPVNADNTDLKFAISLAKRLVDVLKSDAKNTDIKNENGNKKCCVNLKSDNGNTDKKDIDINTKKDELKKSFTGNKGMVSLVGAGPGKRDYLSIEALRCIKKADVIVYDALISPSILNEAKMDAELIYVGKRADTIYKKQPEINELLVNLALSGKYVVRLKGGDPFIFGRGGEEALALKKAGISYEIVSGISSSYSVPASAGIPVTHRGAASSVHIITGHEHPAKPSEALDFSVIAKEEGTLVFLMGLRSLGNICEKLIKNGKNGETPVAVISKGMTAKQRTVYGNLLTIKDEVRKNNIEAPAIIVVGDVVGVGKQICEWQSKNEKKVLSGKRILVTGSRNMADSLEKEFEQYGGETIAISLVETIPDYSDCDDIFNNLEKYSWFIFTSANGVNIFFDRLRNLRVDIRKLANARFAVVGTSTKKALEKYGLYADFIPSKFTSKILAEELSKELTDKDKILIVRGKQGKNFIEDKFSEMSVEFDKICIYETIQDERRADEVKRICPDVDYIVVTSGSGARALRDMAGCENDNIVAIGPVTKRDCEEAGLRVKLVAEEFDARGIVDVIVRDVEKQG
;
A
#
# COMPACT_ATOMS: atom_id res chain seq x y z
N MET A 1 -56.83 37.54 -11.36
CA MET A 1 -55.64 38.24 -10.82
C MET A 1 -55.56 37.94 -9.32
N MET A 2 -54.87 36.87 -8.94
CA MET A 2 -54.47 36.60 -7.56
C MET A 2 -53.02 37.05 -7.38
N PRO A 3 -52.65 37.69 -6.26
CA PRO A 3 -51.32 38.26 -6.08
C PRO A 3 -50.28 37.17 -5.81
N LEU A 4 -49.08 37.39 -6.35
CA LEU A 4 -47.87 36.54 -6.37
C LEU A 4 -47.42 36.00 -4.99
N TRP A 5 -48.00 36.48 -3.90
CA TRP A 5 -47.67 36.09 -2.52
C TRP A 5 -48.37 34.79 -2.08
N ILE A 6 -49.52 34.42 -2.68
CA ILE A 6 -50.22 33.17 -2.34
C ILE A 6 -49.52 31.94 -2.94
N ALA A 7 -48.86 32.09 -4.10
CA ALA A 7 -48.08 31.02 -4.71
C ALA A 7 -46.79 30.69 -3.91
N LEU A 8 -46.20 31.69 -3.25
CA LEU A 8 -45.02 31.51 -2.40
C LEU A 8 -45.38 30.87 -1.05
N LEU A 9 -46.58 31.12 -0.51
CA LEU A 9 -47.05 30.46 0.70
C LEU A 9 -47.42 28.99 0.44
N LEU A 10 -47.97 28.68 -0.73
CA LEU A 10 -48.31 27.31 -1.12
C LEU A 10 -47.07 26.46 -1.45
N SER A 11 -45.99 27.04 -1.99
CA SER A 11 -44.73 26.28 -2.20
C SER A 11 -44.00 25.99 -0.89
N VAL A 12 -44.05 26.90 0.09
CA VAL A 12 -43.48 26.67 1.43
C VAL A 12 -44.32 25.67 2.24
N LEU A 13 -45.65 25.69 2.10
CA LEU A 13 -46.54 24.71 2.74
C LEU A 13 -46.49 23.32 2.07
N HIS A 14 -46.27 23.22 0.75
CA HIS A 14 -46.18 21.94 0.06
C HIS A 14 -44.83 21.22 0.29
N ILE A 15 -43.76 21.96 0.60
CA ILE A 15 -42.49 21.39 1.07
C ILE A 15 -42.57 20.99 2.55
N ALA A 16 -43.43 21.64 3.33
CA ALA A 16 -43.67 21.30 4.74
C ALA A 16 -44.66 20.15 4.96
N SER A 17 -45.57 19.84 4.01
CA SER A 17 -46.64 18.86 4.21
C SER A 17 -46.36 17.44 3.70
N ASN A 18 -45.16 17.14 3.19
CA ASN A 18 -44.73 15.78 2.81
C ASN A 18 -43.57 15.24 3.67
N LYS A 19 -43.34 15.84 4.84
CA LYS A 19 -42.32 15.41 5.82
C LYS A 19 -42.89 15.09 7.21
N SER A 20 -44.19 14.81 7.29
CA SER A 20 -44.83 14.33 8.51
C SER A 20 -45.57 13.04 8.21
N ASP A 21 -44.82 11.94 8.18
CA ASP A 21 -45.24 10.59 8.59
C ASP A 21 -44.10 9.60 8.26
N ILE A 22 -43.00 9.72 9.01
CA ILE A 22 -42.06 8.61 9.18
C ILE A 22 -42.15 8.24 10.65
N HIS A 23 -43.13 7.39 10.97
CA HIS A 23 -43.13 6.67 12.22
C HIS A 23 -41.92 5.71 12.22
N ARG A 24 -40.77 6.17 12.74
CA ARG A 24 -39.76 5.25 13.31
C ARG A 24 -40.38 4.69 14.60
N ASN A 25 -40.97 3.51 14.51
CA ASN A 25 -41.27 2.70 15.68
C ASN A 25 -39.95 2.23 16.29
N GLU A 26 -39.87 2.36 17.63
CA GLU A 26 -38.71 2.19 18.53
C GLU A 26 -37.75 3.40 18.61
N VAL A 27 -37.66 3.96 19.83
CA VAL A 27 -36.70 5.01 20.20
C VAL A 27 -35.29 4.41 20.19
N SER A 28 -34.59 4.48 19.05
CA SER A 28 -33.17 4.14 19.00
C SER A 28 -32.34 5.34 19.44
N MET A 29 -31.52 5.15 20.46
CA MET A 29 -30.61 6.18 20.98
C MET A 29 -29.43 6.34 20.00
N ILE A 30 -29.11 7.57 19.61
CA ILE A 30 -27.91 7.89 18.81
C ILE A 30 -26.72 8.07 19.75
N ARG A 31 -25.70 7.21 19.62
CA ARG A 31 -24.47 7.27 20.42
C ARG A 31 -23.37 7.98 19.64
N ILE A 32 -22.90 9.13 20.13
CA ILE A 32 -21.85 9.93 19.51
C ILE A 32 -20.52 9.67 20.23
N GLY A 33 -19.58 9.02 19.55
CA GLY A 33 -18.22 8.84 20.03
C GLY A 33 -17.38 10.10 19.93
N THR A 34 -16.67 10.43 21.01
CA THR A 34 -15.78 11.60 21.03
C THR A 34 -14.61 11.44 21.99
N ARG A 35 -13.53 12.17 21.73
CA ARG A 35 -12.37 12.25 22.64
C ARG A 35 -12.70 13.12 23.86
N LYS A 36 -11.94 12.94 24.94
CA LYS A 36 -12.14 13.68 26.21
C LYS A 36 -11.64 15.13 26.20
N SER A 37 -10.92 15.55 25.16
CA SER A 37 -10.42 16.94 25.09
C SER A 37 -11.58 17.94 25.05
N LYS A 38 -11.42 19.09 25.72
CA LYS A 38 -12.46 20.15 25.77
C LYS A 38 -12.93 20.57 24.36
N LEU A 39 -12.00 20.65 23.40
CA LEU A 39 -12.33 20.99 22.02
C LEU A 39 -13.18 19.89 21.36
N ALA A 40 -12.81 18.62 21.50
CA ALA A 40 -13.59 17.51 20.93
C ALA A 40 -15.01 17.45 21.52
N LEU A 41 -15.16 17.69 22.82
CA LEU A 41 -16.47 17.75 23.47
C LEU A 41 -17.33 18.89 22.94
N ILE A 42 -16.78 20.09 22.81
CA ILE A 42 -17.53 21.22 22.24
C ILE A 42 -17.92 20.95 20.78
N GLN A 43 -17.02 20.37 19.99
CA GLN A 43 -17.33 19.98 18.61
C GLN A 43 -18.46 18.95 18.55
N THR A 44 -18.50 18.04 19.51
CA THR A 44 -19.56 17.03 19.65
C THR A 44 -20.89 17.67 20.05
N GLU A 45 -20.87 18.61 20.99
CA GLU A 45 -22.07 19.37 21.38
C GLU A 45 -22.59 20.26 20.25
N LEU A 46 -21.71 20.83 19.40
CA LEU A 46 -22.12 21.55 18.20
C LEU A 46 -22.88 20.63 17.23
N VAL A 47 -22.35 19.44 16.96
CA VAL A 47 -23.03 18.45 16.11
C VAL A 47 -24.34 17.99 16.73
N LYS A 48 -24.35 17.65 18.02
CA LYS A 48 -25.57 17.28 18.77
C LYS A 48 -26.63 18.37 18.70
N THR A 49 -26.25 19.64 18.86
CA THR A 49 -27.17 20.78 18.74
C THR A 49 -27.77 20.87 17.33
N GLN A 50 -26.97 20.63 16.28
CA GLN A 50 -27.50 20.58 14.92
C GLN A 50 -28.44 19.38 14.71
N ILE A 51 -28.12 18.20 15.23
CA ILE A 51 -29.02 17.03 15.15
C ILE A 51 -30.35 17.36 15.82
N LEU A 52 -30.35 17.83 17.06
CA LEU A 52 -31.57 18.13 17.82
C LEU A 52 -32.38 19.27 17.21
N LYS A 53 -31.74 20.21 16.49
CA LYS A 53 -32.44 21.27 15.76
C LYS A 53 -33.36 20.71 14.67
N TYR A 54 -32.94 19.65 13.97
CA TYR A 54 -33.72 19.04 12.88
C TYR A 54 -34.48 17.78 13.32
N PHE A 55 -34.04 17.13 14.39
CA PHE A 55 -34.60 15.91 14.95
C PHE A 55 -34.80 16.05 16.47
N PRO A 56 -35.78 16.87 16.92
CA PRO A 56 -35.93 17.25 18.33
C PRO A 56 -36.33 16.09 19.26
N ASN A 57 -36.86 15.00 18.72
CA ASN A 57 -37.31 13.83 19.48
C ASN A 57 -36.25 12.73 19.60
N GLU A 58 -35.09 12.88 18.95
CA GLU A 58 -34.00 11.90 19.02
C GLU A 58 -33.31 11.95 20.39
N LYS A 59 -33.02 10.78 20.95
CA LYS A 59 -32.22 10.68 22.19
C LYS A 59 -30.76 10.52 21.81
N ILE A 60 -29.90 11.40 22.32
CA ILE A 60 -28.47 11.41 22.01
C ILE A 60 -27.65 11.14 23.27
N GLU A 61 -26.77 10.14 23.20
CA GLU A 61 -25.76 9.84 24.21
C GLU A 61 -24.37 10.22 23.68
N ILE A 62 -23.54 10.85 24.53
CA ILE A 62 -22.14 11.12 24.20
C ILE A 62 -21.28 10.05 24.88
N VAL A 63 -20.56 9.28 24.07
CA VAL A 63 -19.70 8.19 24.52
C VAL A 63 -18.24 8.63 24.43
N HIS A 64 -17.58 8.70 25.59
CA HIS A 64 -16.17 9.08 25.63
C HIS A 64 -15.25 7.93 25.21
N VAL A 65 -14.38 8.20 24.25
CA VAL A 65 -13.36 7.26 23.76
C VAL A 65 -11.97 7.78 24.14
N VAL A 66 -11.14 6.91 24.71
CA VAL A 66 -9.74 7.23 25.04
C VAL A 66 -8.86 6.65 23.96
N THR A 67 -8.20 7.51 23.18
CA THR A 67 -7.37 7.08 22.04
C THR A 67 -5.90 6.91 22.45
N HIS A 68 -5.10 6.18 21.67
CA HIS A 68 -3.67 6.01 21.92
C HIS A 68 -2.93 7.35 22.07
N GLY A 69 -3.27 8.32 21.21
CA GLY A 69 -2.69 9.68 21.28
C GLY A 69 -3.06 10.50 22.53
N ASP A 70 -4.09 10.09 23.30
CA ASP A 70 -4.41 10.70 24.60
C ASP A 70 -3.57 10.09 25.74
N LYS A 71 -2.99 8.90 25.54
CA LYS A 71 -2.17 8.18 26.53
C LYS A 71 -0.67 8.49 26.41
N VAL A 72 -0.19 8.96 25.25
CA VAL A 72 1.22 9.23 24.97
C VAL A 72 1.43 10.72 24.68
N LEU A 73 1.84 11.48 25.69
CA LEU A 73 2.03 12.94 25.61
C LEU A 73 3.51 13.37 25.55
N ASP A 74 4.42 12.45 25.83
CA ASP A 74 5.86 12.64 26.07
C ASP A 74 6.76 12.41 24.83
N LYS A 75 6.19 11.89 23.72
CA LYS A 75 6.93 11.63 22.46
C LYS A 75 6.42 12.47 21.28
N PRO A 76 7.24 12.89 20.30
CA PRO A 76 6.83 13.51 19.03
C PRO A 76 5.81 12.67 18.21
N LEU A 77 4.91 13.33 17.46
CA LEU A 77 3.78 12.69 16.75
C LEU A 77 4.31 11.79 15.63
N GLY A 78 5.41 12.20 15.01
CA GLY A 78 6.13 11.43 14.01
C GLY A 78 6.83 10.18 14.58
N GLU A 79 7.07 10.14 15.90
CA GLU A 79 7.70 9.00 16.58
C GLU A 79 6.70 8.02 17.20
N ILE A 80 5.43 8.41 17.36
CA ILE A 80 4.39 7.55 17.94
C ILE A 80 3.96 6.43 16.97
N GLY A 81 4.12 6.63 15.65
CA GLY A 81 3.88 5.61 14.62
C GLY A 81 2.41 5.16 14.49
N GLY A 82 1.94 5.00 13.25
CA GLY A 82 0.60 4.46 12.93
C GLY A 82 -0.34 5.45 12.25
N LYS A 83 -1.08 4.98 11.23
CA LYS A 83 -2.25 5.70 10.69
C LYS A 83 -3.32 5.76 11.79
N GLY A 84 -3.94 6.92 12.03
CA GLY A 84 -5.11 7.04 12.92
C GLY A 84 -4.85 7.08 14.44
N VAL A 85 -3.72 7.64 14.91
CA VAL A 85 -3.37 7.74 16.35
C VAL A 85 -4.49 8.35 17.24
N PHE A 86 -5.41 9.10 16.64
CA PHE A 86 -6.56 9.73 17.30
C PHE A 86 -7.93 9.22 16.80
N THR A 87 -7.98 8.28 15.85
CA THR A 87 -9.23 7.79 15.25
C THR A 87 -9.41 6.29 15.36
N LYS A 88 -8.34 5.50 15.50
CA LYS A 88 -8.41 4.02 15.49
C LYS A 88 -9.37 3.44 16.54
N GLU A 89 -9.27 3.84 17.80
CA GLU A 89 -10.18 3.33 18.85
C GLU A 89 -11.63 3.82 18.68
N ILE A 90 -11.83 4.90 17.93
CA ILE A 90 -13.16 5.40 17.58
C ILE A 90 -13.72 4.56 16.43
N GLU A 91 -12.91 4.29 15.39
CA GLU A 91 -13.26 3.43 14.26
C GLU A 91 -13.62 2.00 14.72
N GLU A 92 -12.87 1.42 15.67
CA GLU A 92 -13.20 0.12 16.28
C GLU A 92 -14.59 0.14 16.95
N LYS A 93 -14.91 1.22 17.67
CA LYS A 93 -16.22 1.38 18.33
C LYS A 93 -17.37 1.68 17.36
N LEU A 94 -17.07 2.27 16.22
CA LEU A 94 -18.03 2.39 15.12
C LEU A 94 -18.28 1.00 14.50
N LEU A 95 -17.26 0.18 14.29
CA LEU A 95 -17.43 -1.14 13.69
C LEU A 95 -18.16 -2.14 14.61
N ASP A 96 -17.84 -2.14 15.92
CA ASP A 96 -18.47 -3.02 16.90
C ASP A 96 -19.87 -2.55 17.36
N LYS A 97 -20.36 -1.43 16.83
CA LYS A 97 -21.64 -0.80 17.15
C LYS A 97 -21.77 -0.32 18.60
N THR A 98 -20.67 -0.04 19.29
CA THR A 98 -20.67 0.65 20.59
C THR A 98 -21.08 2.11 20.46
N ILE A 99 -20.67 2.77 19.37
CA ILE A 99 -21.11 4.13 18.99
C ILE A 99 -21.69 4.09 17.58
N ASP A 100 -22.53 5.07 17.24
CA ASP A 100 -23.22 5.13 15.94
C ASP A 100 -22.55 6.13 14.99
N ILE A 101 -22.07 7.24 15.54
CA ILE A 101 -21.34 8.26 14.79
C ILE A 101 -20.16 8.77 15.61
N ALA A 102 -19.17 9.35 14.95
CA ALA A 102 -18.05 10.02 15.58
C ALA A 102 -17.79 11.39 14.97
N VAL A 103 -17.37 12.36 15.79
CA VAL A 103 -17.14 13.74 15.36
C VAL A 103 -15.65 14.04 15.36
N HIS A 104 -15.14 14.46 14.19
CA HIS A 104 -13.73 14.74 13.97
C HIS A 104 -13.51 16.16 13.46
N SER A 105 -12.36 16.74 13.81
CA SER A 105 -11.81 17.84 13.02
C SER A 105 -11.31 17.26 11.69
N ALA A 106 -11.79 17.75 10.55
CA ALA A 106 -11.56 17.09 9.26
C ALA A 106 -10.08 16.96 8.87
N LYS A 107 -9.23 17.90 9.32
CA LYS A 107 -7.77 17.85 9.15
C LYS A 107 -7.07 16.69 9.86
N ASP A 108 -7.74 16.08 10.84
CA ASP A 108 -7.22 14.96 11.65
C ASP A 108 -7.78 13.61 11.19
N VAL A 109 -8.70 13.61 10.22
CA VAL A 109 -9.33 12.40 9.66
C VAL A 109 -8.35 11.73 8.69
N PRO A 110 -8.04 10.43 8.87
CA PRO A 110 -7.19 9.67 7.95
C PRO A 110 -7.65 9.76 6.49
N MET A 111 -6.72 9.58 5.55
CA MET A 111 -7.05 9.56 4.12
C MET A 111 -7.91 8.34 3.73
N GLU A 112 -7.67 7.22 4.40
CA GLU A 112 -8.43 5.97 4.26
C GLU A 112 -9.03 5.64 5.61
N LEU A 113 -10.36 5.44 5.65
CA LEU A 113 -11.08 4.95 6.83
C LEU A 113 -11.12 3.42 6.81
N ALA A 114 -11.40 2.79 7.94
CA ALA A 114 -11.58 1.35 8.01
C ALA A 114 -12.73 0.84 7.12
N ASP A 115 -12.60 -0.37 6.58
CA ASP A 115 -13.61 -0.98 5.72
C ASP A 115 -14.98 -1.02 6.42
N GLY A 116 -16.01 -0.52 5.75
CA GLY A 116 -17.35 -0.41 6.30
C GLY A 116 -17.69 0.94 6.94
N LEU A 117 -16.73 1.86 7.06
CA LEU A 117 -16.94 3.23 7.54
C LEU A 117 -16.90 4.25 6.39
N CYS A 118 -17.52 5.41 6.59
CA CYS A 118 -17.49 6.54 5.67
C CYS A 118 -17.67 7.90 6.37
N LEU A 119 -17.35 8.99 5.66
CA LEU A 119 -17.71 10.35 6.09
C LEU A 119 -19.18 10.63 5.75
N GLY A 120 -20.04 10.32 6.71
CA GLY A 120 -21.49 10.49 6.62
C GLY A 120 -21.90 11.94 6.34
N ALA A 121 -21.34 12.91 7.08
CA ALA A 121 -21.64 14.33 6.89
C ALA A 121 -20.41 15.23 7.10
N VAL A 122 -20.37 16.35 6.40
CA VAL A 122 -19.34 17.40 6.50
C VAL A 122 -20.05 18.71 6.79
N LEU A 123 -19.78 19.31 7.95
CA LEU A 123 -20.44 20.56 8.34
C LEU A 123 -19.78 21.78 7.67
N LEU A 124 -20.54 22.88 7.63
CA LEU A 124 -20.07 24.17 7.15
C LEU A 124 -18.71 24.55 7.79
N ARG A 125 -17.79 25.02 6.93
CA ARG A 125 -16.44 25.42 7.33
C ARG A 125 -16.47 26.69 8.19
N ASP A 126 -15.78 26.64 9.32
CA ASP A 126 -15.44 27.82 10.14
C ASP A 126 -14.10 28.43 9.68
N ASP A 127 -13.63 29.49 10.34
CA ASP A 127 -12.39 30.19 9.98
C ASP A 127 -11.20 29.22 9.80
N ASN A 128 -10.71 29.11 8.56
CA ASN A 128 -9.67 28.17 8.18
C ASN A 128 -8.26 28.66 8.56
N ARG A 129 -8.10 29.95 8.90
CA ARG A 129 -6.79 30.58 9.07
C ARG A 129 -6.03 30.01 10.27
N ASP A 130 -4.71 30.11 10.19
CA ASP A 130 -3.86 30.00 11.36
C ASP A 130 -3.73 31.37 12.03
N VAL A 131 -3.56 31.38 13.34
CA VAL A 131 -3.34 32.58 14.15
C VAL A 131 -2.04 32.42 14.90
N ILE A 132 -1.21 33.45 14.84
CA ILE A 132 0.00 33.58 15.64
C ILE A 132 -0.40 34.32 16.92
N LEU A 133 -0.38 33.62 18.05
CA LEU A 133 -0.65 34.20 19.36
C LEU A 133 0.69 34.62 19.96
N LYS A 134 0.80 35.88 20.37
CA LYS A 134 1.93 36.36 21.17
C LYS A 134 1.43 37.00 22.44
N ARG A 135 2.26 37.03 23.48
CA ARG A 135 1.95 37.85 24.67
C ARG A 135 2.05 39.33 24.33
N LYS A 136 1.22 40.17 24.94
CA LYS A 136 1.19 41.62 24.64
C LYS A 136 2.51 42.32 24.96
N GLU A 137 3.21 41.88 25.98
CA GLU A 137 4.53 42.42 26.35
C GLU A 137 5.64 42.03 25.36
N THR A 138 5.41 41.01 24.52
CA THR A 138 6.34 40.66 23.44
C THR A 138 6.26 41.70 22.33
N LYS A 139 7.27 42.59 22.25
CA LYS A 139 7.30 43.73 21.33
C LYS A 139 7.09 43.35 19.86
N LYS A 140 7.95 42.49 19.31
CA LYS A 140 7.90 42.07 17.90
C LYS A 140 8.44 40.64 17.76
N ILE A 141 7.78 39.85 16.92
CA ILE A 141 8.28 38.55 16.49
C ILE A 141 9.40 38.79 15.47
N GLY A 142 10.60 38.28 15.72
CA GLY A 142 11.76 38.51 14.87
C GLY A 142 12.97 37.66 15.29
N ALA A 143 14.18 38.12 14.98
CA ALA A 143 15.41 37.39 15.27
C ALA A 143 15.51 37.02 16.76
N GLY A 144 15.72 35.71 17.01
CA GLY A 144 15.84 35.16 18.37
C GLY A 144 14.51 34.85 19.06
N SER A 145 13.35 35.22 18.51
CA SER A 145 12.05 34.83 19.08
C SER A 145 11.84 33.31 19.00
N ILE A 146 11.26 32.74 20.05
CA ILE A 146 10.93 31.32 20.14
C ILE A 146 9.46 31.11 19.77
N ILE A 147 9.21 30.41 18.66
CA ILE A 147 7.85 30.11 18.19
C ILE A 147 7.50 28.64 18.43
N GLY A 148 6.38 28.39 19.11
CA GLY A 148 5.87 27.07 19.42
C GLY A 148 4.97 26.49 18.32
N THR A 149 5.43 25.44 17.65
CA THR A 149 4.61 24.61 16.74
C THR A 149 5.27 23.24 16.54
N SER A 150 4.47 22.18 16.41
CA SER A 150 4.95 20.85 15.95
C SER A 150 4.53 20.53 14.51
N SER A 151 3.96 21.49 13.79
CA SER A 151 3.55 21.34 12.38
C SER A 151 4.66 21.83 11.47
N LEU A 152 5.22 20.94 10.65
CA LEU A 152 6.24 21.28 9.66
C LEU A 152 5.74 22.30 8.62
N ARG A 153 4.47 22.19 8.21
CA ARG A 153 3.77 23.21 7.38
C ARG A 153 3.86 24.61 7.99
N ARG A 154 3.56 24.75 9.29
CA ARG A 154 3.62 26.06 9.98
C ARG A 154 5.04 26.54 10.15
N GLU A 155 5.96 25.65 10.49
CA GLU A 155 7.40 25.96 10.63
C GLU A 155 7.99 26.53 9.34
N ILE A 156 7.73 25.89 8.20
CA ILE A 156 8.27 26.33 6.92
C ILE A 156 7.72 27.71 6.54
N GLN A 157 6.41 27.91 6.68
CA GLN A 157 5.76 29.17 6.30
C GLN A 157 6.14 30.33 7.23
N ILE A 158 6.29 30.10 8.54
CA ILE A 158 6.71 31.17 9.45
C ILE A 158 8.18 31.57 9.22
N LYS A 159 9.05 30.62 8.86
CA LYS A 159 10.44 30.90 8.49
C LYS A 159 10.57 31.69 7.18
N GLN A 160 9.57 31.67 6.30
CA GLN A 160 9.54 32.58 5.13
C GLN A 160 9.23 34.02 5.54
N ILE A 161 8.39 34.21 6.56
CA ILE A 161 7.99 35.54 7.05
C ILE A 161 9.04 36.12 8.00
N SER A 162 9.68 35.29 8.81
CA SER A 162 10.69 35.68 9.79
C SER A 162 11.78 34.60 9.86
N PRO A 163 12.81 34.68 9.00
CA PRO A 163 13.85 33.64 8.86
C PRO A 163 14.63 33.34 10.13
N ASP A 164 14.80 34.34 11.00
CA ASP A 164 15.68 34.28 12.18
C ASP A 164 14.98 33.79 13.46
N VAL A 165 13.75 33.27 13.36
CA VAL A 165 13.00 32.73 14.51
C VAL A 165 13.45 31.31 14.85
N THR A 166 13.46 30.98 16.14
CA THR A 166 13.72 29.62 16.61
C THR A 166 12.40 28.86 16.76
N ILE A 167 12.27 27.70 16.11
CA ILE A 167 11.08 26.86 16.27
C ILE A 167 11.31 25.83 17.35
N LYS A 168 10.37 25.75 18.31
CA LYS A 168 10.35 24.69 19.32
C LYS A 168 9.04 23.90 19.21
N SER A 169 9.14 22.59 19.40
CA SER A 169 7.98 21.69 19.40
C SER A 169 6.98 22.11 20.47
N LEU A 170 5.68 22.07 20.15
CA LEU A 170 4.59 22.46 21.05
C LEU A 170 3.47 21.41 21.04
N ARG A 171 3.28 20.75 22.19
CA ARG A 171 2.27 19.70 22.42
C ARG A 171 1.32 20.05 23.55
N GLY A 172 0.20 19.33 23.57
CA GLY A 172 -0.91 19.50 24.52
C GLY A 172 -2.21 19.90 23.80
N ASN A 173 -3.30 19.99 24.56
CA ASN A 173 -4.55 20.57 24.10
C ASN A 173 -4.42 22.10 23.96
N VAL A 174 -5.39 22.76 23.31
CA VAL A 174 -5.33 24.20 23.04
C VAL A 174 -5.08 25.03 24.31
N GLY A 175 -5.80 24.75 25.40
CA GLY A 175 -5.62 25.43 26.68
C GLY A 175 -4.18 25.30 27.19
N THR A 176 -3.67 24.08 27.33
CA THR A 176 -2.29 23.82 27.78
C THR A 176 -1.23 24.51 26.91
N ARG A 177 -1.49 24.65 25.60
CA ARG A 177 -0.57 25.37 24.71
C ARG A 177 -0.60 26.89 24.97
N ILE A 178 -1.77 27.46 25.24
CA ILE A 178 -1.90 28.86 25.63
C ILE A 178 -1.27 29.10 27.01
N ASP A 179 -1.43 28.17 27.95
CA ASP A 179 -0.79 28.26 29.27
C ASP A 179 0.74 28.32 29.15
N LYS A 180 1.32 27.50 28.26
CA LYS A 180 2.76 27.53 27.93
C LYS A 180 3.19 28.83 27.25
N LEU A 181 2.32 29.45 26.46
CA LEU A 181 2.59 30.78 25.91
C LEU A 181 2.63 31.80 27.05
N LYS A 182 1.61 31.82 27.92
CA LYS A 182 1.48 32.77 29.04
C LYS A 182 2.59 32.60 30.09
N SER A 183 3.08 31.38 30.31
CA SER A 183 4.15 31.07 31.27
C SER A 183 5.53 31.58 30.85
N GLY A 184 5.69 32.04 29.60
CA GLY A 184 6.99 32.50 29.10
C GLY A 184 7.79 31.47 28.31
N GLU A 185 7.31 30.22 28.17
CA GLU A 185 8.08 29.15 27.49
C GLU A 185 8.30 29.40 25.99
N TYR A 186 7.41 30.15 25.36
CA TYR A 186 7.46 30.55 23.95
C TYR A 186 7.12 32.02 23.82
N ASP A 187 7.73 32.76 22.90
CA ASP A 187 7.38 34.16 22.63
C ASP A 187 6.09 34.30 21.81
N ALA A 188 5.84 33.29 20.96
CA ALA A 188 4.60 33.14 20.22
C ALA A 188 4.29 31.66 19.97
N ILE A 189 3.03 31.33 19.73
CA ILE A 189 2.60 30.00 19.27
C ILE A 189 1.67 30.13 18.08
N ILE A 190 1.55 29.07 17.28
CA ILE A 190 0.65 29.06 16.10
C ILE A 190 -0.46 28.04 16.29
N LEU A 191 -1.72 28.49 16.26
CA LEU A 191 -2.92 27.67 16.44
C LEU A 191 -3.93 27.91 15.30
N ALA A 192 -4.94 27.05 15.18
CA ALA A 192 -6.01 27.22 14.19
C ALA A 192 -7.10 28.14 14.76
N ALA A 193 -7.56 29.13 13.99
CA ALA A 193 -8.57 30.11 14.39
C ALA A 193 -9.88 29.44 14.85
N ALA A 194 -10.41 28.51 14.05
CA ALA A 194 -11.61 27.74 14.39
C ALA A 194 -11.52 27.03 15.76
N GLY A 195 -10.33 26.56 16.16
CA GLY A 195 -10.15 25.91 17.45
C GLY A 195 -10.27 26.88 18.63
N LEU A 196 -9.78 28.11 18.47
CA LEU A 196 -9.85 29.16 19.48
C LEU A 196 -11.28 29.67 19.63
N LYS A 197 -11.93 30.00 18.51
CA LYS A 197 -13.31 30.47 18.46
C LYS A 197 -14.29 29.48 19.10
N ARG A 198 -14.19 28.19 18.76
CA ARG A 198 -15.03 27.13 19.37
C ARG A 198 -14.85 27.03 20.88
N LEU A 199 -13.65 27.31 21.40
CA LEU A 199 -13.35 27.28 22.83
C LEU A 199 -13.67 28.60 23.55
N GLY A 200 -14.04 29.66 22.82
CA GLY A 200 -14.15 31.02 23.35
C GLY A 200 -12.81 31.56 23.84
N LEU A 201 -11.72 31.28 23.12
CA LEU A 201 -10.34 31.67 23.45
C LEU A 201 -9.74 32.61 22.39
N ASP A 202 -10.57 33.31 21.63
CA ASP A 202 -10.23 34.24 20.55
C ASP A 202 -10.27 35.73 20.98
N ASN A 203 -10.45 36.00 22.28
CA ASN A 203 -10.59 37.34 22.83
C ASN A 203 -9.84 37.55 24.17
N ASP A 204 -8.75 36.81 24.40
CA ASP A 204 -7.96 36.92 25.63
C ASP A 204 -7.27 38.29 25.71
N THR A 205 -7.48 39.02 26.80
CA THR A 205 -6.97 40.39 26.97
C THR A 205 -5.46 40.47 27.13
N GLU A 206 -4.77 39.37 27.45
CA GLU A 206 -3.31 39.31 27.65
C GLU A 206 -2.54 38.96 26.37
N LEU A 207 -3.23 38.52 25.32
CA LEU A 207 -2.64 38.02 24.09
C LEU A 207 -2.97 38.94 22.91
N ASP A 208 -2.04 39.00 21.96
CA ASP A 208 -2.30 39.54 20.63
C ASP A 208 -2.53 38.41 19.64
N TYR A 209 -3.53 38.58 18.79
CA TYR A 209 -3.94 37.63 17.76
C TYR A 209 -3.52 38.18 16.39
N ILE A 210 -2.46 37.60 15.81
CA ILE A 210 -1.91 38.05 14.54
C ILE A 210 -2.29 37.04 13.47
N TYR A 211 -3.06 37.49 12.48
CA TYR A 211 -3.44 36.69 11.33
C TYR A 211 -2.42 36.93 10.20
N PRO A 212 -1.63 35.91 9.81
CA PRO A 212 -0.71 36.04 8.69
C PRO A 212 -1.49 36.17 7.38
N ASP A 213 -0.84 36.77 6.38
CA ASP A 213 -1.36 36.89 5.02
C ASP A 213 -1.71 35.50 4.46
N GLU A 214 -2.98 35.31 4.10
CA GLU A 214 -3.50 34.04 3.63
C GLU A 214 -2.91 33.58 2.30
N GLU A 215 -2.37 34.50 1.48
CA GLU A 215 -1.67 34.14 0.25
C GLU A 215 -0.31 33.49 0.54
N LYS A 216 0.28 33.78 1.71
CA LYS A 216 1.62 33.35 2.12
C LYS A 216 1.61 32.32 3.24
N PHE A 217 0.45 32.08 3.86
CA PHE A 217 0.29 31.18 5.00
C PHE A 217 -0.96 30.30 4.82
N ILE A 218 -0.82 29.25 4.01
CA ILE A 218 -1.89 28.33 3.65
C ILE A 218 -2.13 27.33 4.79
N SER A 219 -3.40 27.14 5.14
CA SER A 219 -3.89 26.24 6.19
C SER A 219 -3.67 24.76 5.85
N ALA A 220 -3.82 23.88 6.85
CA ALA A 220 -3.90 22.44 6.58
C ALA A 220 -5.20 22.11 5.82
N ALA A 221 -5.18 21.08 4.99
CA ALA A 221 -6.38 20.55 4.34
C ALA A 221 -7.45 20.22 5.40
N GLY A 222 -8.71 20.60 5.13
CA GLY A 222 -9.83 20.40 6.04
C GLY A 222 -9.81 21.25 7.31
N GLN A 223 -8.87 22.19 7.48
CA GLN A 223 -8.84 23.05 8.67
C GLN A 223 -10.13 23.91 8.73
N GLY A 224 -10.77 23.92 9.90
CA GLY A 224 -12.03 24.63 10.13
C GLY A 224 -13.29 23.79 9.88
N ILE A 225 -13.18 22.59 9.28
CA ILE A 225 -14.33 21.71 9.02
C ILE A 225 -14.49 20.68 10.14
N LEU A 226 -15.76 20.37 10.48
CA LEU A 226 -16.13 19.19 11.25
C LEU A 226 -16.66 18.10 10.31
N ALA A 227 -16.14 16.88 10.46
CA ALA A 227 -16.58 15.72 9.71
C ALA A 227 -17.18 14.68 10.66
N ILE A 228 -18.30 14.10 10.25
CA ILE A 228 -19.00 13.04 10.97
C ILE A 228 -18.67 11.72 10.27
N GLU A 229 -18.04 10.81 11.00
CA GLU A 229 -17.75 9.45 10.57
C GLU A 229 -18.85 8.51 11.06
N CYS A 230 -19.30 7.59 10.22
CA CYS A 230 -20.30 6.57 10.57
C CYS A 230 -20.09 5.29 9.77
N ARG A 231 -20.85 4.24 10.09
CA ARG A 231 -20.93 3.04 9.24
C ARG A 231 -21.66 3.36 7.93
N ASN A 232 -21.31 2.63 6.87
CA ASN A 232 -21.92 2.79 5.55
C ASN A 232 -23.44 2.57 5.60
N GLY A 233 -24.19 3.64 5.33
CA GLY A 233 -25.64 3.60 5.26
C GLY A 233 -26.38 3.81 6.58
N ASP A 234 -25.67 4.07 7.68
CA ASP A 234 -26.29 4.42 8.97
C ASP A 234 -26.74 5.87 8.99
N LEU A 235 -27.86 6.13 9.69
CA LEU A 235 -28.40 7.47 9.98
C LEU A 235 -28.49 8.39 8.74
N LYS A 236 -28.81 7.84 7.56
CA LYS A 236 -28.83 8.58 6.28
C LYS A 236 -29.60 9.89 6.35
N ASP A 237 -30.76 9.88 7.01
CA ASP A 237 -31.61 11.07 7.16
C ASP A 237 -30.92 12.18 7.95
N VAL A 238 -30.22 11.81 9.04
CA VAL A 238 -29.44 12.75 9.86
C VAL A 238 -28.26 13.27 9.07
N MET A 239 -27.52 12.38 8.40
CA MET A 239 -26.35 12.75 7.59
C MET A 239 -26.72 13.73 6.48
N ALA A 240 -27.78 13.43 5.72
CA ALA A 240 -28.22 14.26 4.60
C ALA A 240 -28.59 15.70 5.01
N VAL A 241 -29.11 15.89 6.23
CA VAL A 241 -29.49 17.22 6.74
C VAL A 241 -28.30 18.01 7.26
N LEU A 242 -27.30 17.34 7.84
CA LEU A 242 -26.11 17.98 8.39
C LEU A 242 -25.02 18.26 7.35
N ASP A 243 -25.07 17.57 6.22
CA ASP A 243 -24.04 17.64 5.18
C ASP A 243 -24.12 18.95 4.39
N ASP A 244 -23.12 19.81 4.58
CA ASP A 244 -22.93 21.02 3.79
C ASP A 244 -22.18 20.69 2.49
N ARG A 245 -22.90 20.78 1.38
CA ARG A 245 -22.40 20.39 0.06
C ARG A 245 -21.16 21.17 -0.36
N LYS A 246 -21.10 22.48 -0.09
CA LYS A 246 -19.95 23.32 -0.46
C LYS A 246 -18.72 22.93 0.36
N ALA A 247 -18.88 22.77 1.67
CA ALA A 247 -17.81 22.32 2.55
C ALA A 247 -17.32 20.92 2.19
N ARG A 248 -18.22 19.98 1.82
CA ARG A 248 -17.84 18.65 1.31
C ARG A 248 -16.99 18.74 0.05
N ILE A 249 -17.44 19.49 -0.96
CA ILE A 249 -16.68 19.66 -2.21
C ILE A 249 -15.28 20.22 -1.93
N CYS A 250 -15.18 21.28 -1.13
CA CYS A 250 -13.89 21.87 -0.76
C CYS A 250 -13.01 20.89 0.03
N LEU A 251 -13.58 20.13 0.98
CA LEU A 251 -12.85 19.14 1.77
C LEU A 251 -12.29 18.02 0.88
N GLU A 252 -13.11 17.46 0.00
CA GLU A 252 -12.69 16.36 -0.87
C GLU A 252 -11.64 16.82 -1.89
N ALA A 253 -11.74 18.04 -2.42
CA ALA A 253 -10.70 18.62 -3.27
C ALA A 253 -9.37 18.78 -2.53
N GLU A 254 -9.40 19.28 -1.30
CA GLU A 254 -8.20 19.42 -0.45
C GLU A 254 -7.61 18.06 -0.03
N ARG A 255 -8.46 17.05 0.21
CA ARG A 255 -8.03 15.68 0.49
C ARG A 255 -7.41 15.02 -0.74
N GLU A 256 -8.00 15.19 -1.92
CA GLU A 256 -7.40 14.72 -3.17
C GLU A 256 -6.05 15.39 -3.42
N PHE A 257 -5.93 16.69 -3.15
CA PHE A 257 -4.64 17.39 -3.24
C PHE A 257 -3.57 16.72 -2.36
N LEU A 258 -3.91 16.36 -1.11
CA LEU A 258 -3.00 15.61 -0.25
C LEU A 258 -2.67 14.23 -0.81
N LYS A 259 -3.68 13.52 -1.35
CA LYS A 259 -3.52 12.20 -1.95
C LYS A 259 -2.55 12.21 -3.14
N CYS A 260 -2.67 13.20 -4.03
CA CYS A 260 -1.79 13.38 -5.19
C CYS A 260 -0.34 13.76 -4.83
N LEU A 261 -0.11 14.20 -3.59
CA LEU A 261 1.20 14.51 -3.03
C LEU A 261 1.76 13.38 -2.14
N ASP A 262 1.07 12.23 -2.04
CA ASP A 262 1.37 11.15 -1.08
C ASP A 262 1.48 11.65 0.39
N GLY A 263 0.80 12.76 0.70
CA GLY A 263 0.93 13.48 1.97
C GLY A 263 0.06 12.89 3.08
N SER A 264 0.65 12.75 4.28
CA SER A 264 -0.10 12.54 5.54
C SER A 264 -0.36 13.88 6.26
N CYS A 265 -1.08 13.88 7.39
CA CYS A 265 -1.36 15.08 8.22
C CYS A 265 -0.10 15.87 8.66
N ASN A 266 1.09 15.27 8.55
CA ASN A 266 2.38 15.85 8.89
C ASN A 266 3.23 16.23 7.67
N ALA A 267 2.73 16.05 6.44
CA ALA A 267 3.44 16.48 5.24
C ALA A 267 3.63 18.01 5.23
N PRO A 268 4.74 18.53 4.66
CA PRO A 268 5.02 19.95 4.55
C PRO A 268 4.17 20.62 3.44
N CYS A 269 2.87 20.42 3.48
CA CYS A 269 1.91 20.92 2.51
C CYS A 269 0.74 21.62 3.19
N GLY A 270 0.13 22.57 2.48
CA GLY A 270 -1.07 23.28 2.88
C GLY A 270 -2.03 23.32 1.69
N ALA A 271 -3.33 23.29 1.98
CA ALA A 271 -4.37 23.28 0.96
C ALA A 271 -5.57 24.08 1.47
N HIS A 272 -6.10 24.97 0.62
CA HIS A 272 -7.33 25.69 0.90
C HIS A 272 -8.12 25.92 -0.38
N CYS A 273 -9.29 25.30 -0.45
CA CYS A 273 -10.27 25.45 -1.51
C CYS A 273 -11.49 26.21 -0.97
N THR A 274 -11.97 27.18 -1.74
CA THR A 274 -13.26 27.84 -1.56
C THR A 274 -14.03 27.79 -2.86
N VAL A 275 -15.36 27.75 -2.73
CA VAL A 275 -16.26 27.82 -3.87
C VAL A 275 -17.39 28.80 -3.55
N ASP A 276 -17.58 29.78 -4.41
CA ASP A 276 -18.63 30.81 -4.33
C ASP A 276 -19.25 31.06 -5.71
N GLU A 277 -20.10 32.09 -5.80
CA GLU A 277 -20.80 32.46 -7.03
C GLU A 277 -19.90 32.87 -8.19
N HIS A 278 -18.62 33.11 -7.93
CA HIS A 278 -17.61 33.44 -8.91
C HIS A 278 -16.76 32.24 -9.33
N GLY A 279 -17.00 31.06 -8.75
CA GLY A 279 -16.36 29.79 -9.10
C GLY A 279 -15.43 29.25 -8.02
N PHE A 280 -14.38 28.52 -8.45
CA PHE A 280 -13.45 27.87 -7.55
C PHE A 280 -12.18 28.68 -7.35
N TYR A 281 -11.78 28.81 -6.10
CA TYR A 281 -10.48 29.37 -5.72
C TYR A 281 -9.72 28.35 -4.87
N PHE A 282 -8.65 27.79 -5.42
CA PHE A 282 -7.88 26.72 -4.79
C PHE A 282 -6.41 27.09 -4.69
N ARG A 283 -5.93 27.28 -3.46
CA ARG A 283 -4.53 27.53 -3.13
C ARG A 283 -3.87 26.30 -2.52
N GLY A 284 -2.62 26.05 -2.90
CA GLY A 284 -1.82 24.96 -2.38
C GLY A 284 -0.39 25.42 -2.11
N MET A 285 0.20 24.90 -1.04
CA MET A 285 1.65 24.96 -0.83
C MET A 285 2.21 23.55 -0.66
N TYR A 286 3.44 23.34 -1.14
CA TYR A 286 4.18 22.12 -0.89
C TYR A 286 5.68 22.38 -0.87
N ALA A 287 6.38 21.88 0.14
CA ALA A 287 7.85 21.91 0.19
C ALA A 287 8.40 20.50 -0.03
N TYR A 288 8.79 20.20 -1.28
CA TYR A 288 9.27 18.87 -1.68
C TYR A 288 10.55 18.46 -0.93
N ASP A 289 11.43 19.42 -0.64
CA ASP A 289 12.68 19.24 0.10
C ASP A 289 12.51 19.36 1.64
N GLY A 290 11.27 19.53 2.11
CA GLY A 290 10.94 19.78 3.51
C GLY A 290 11.40 21.14 4.05
N LYS A 291 11.85 22.07 3.19
CA LYS A 291 12.41 23.37 3.60
C LYS A 291 11.90 24.55 2.77
N THR A 292 11.80 24.39 1.45
CA THR A 292 11.51 25.44 0.47
C THR A 292 10.07 25.28 -0.03
N PRO A 293 9.13 26.14 0.41
CA PRO A 293 7.74 26.04 -0.01
C PRO A 293 7.54 26.59 -1.43
N LYS A 294 6.93 25.79 -2.31
CA LYS A 294 6.30 26.29 -3.55
C LYS A 294 4.82 26.59 -3.26
N TYR A 295 4.30 27.65 -3.86
CA TYR A 295 2.88 28.04 -3.78
C TYR A 295 2.26 28.05 -5.17
N ALA A 296 1.01 27.65 -5.27
CA ALA A 296 0.23 27.72 -6.49
C ALA A 296 -1.22 28.09 -6.17
N VAL A 297 -1.87 28.73 -7.12
CA VAL A 297 -3.28 29.11 -7.04
C VAL A 297 -3.95 28.78 -8.37
N ILE A 298 -5.13 28.19 -8.29
CA ILE A 298 -6.05 28.04 -9.41
C ILE A 298 -7.29 28.86 -9.10
N ASN A 299 -7.68 29.72 -10.05
CA ASN A 299 -8.91 30.49 -10.01
C ASN A 299 -9.70 30.19 -11.29
N GLU A 300 -10.79 29.45 -11.15
CA GLU A 300 -11.63 29.01 -12.25
C GLU A 300 -13.00 29.67 -12.15
N LYS A 301 -13.29 30.56 -13.10
CA LYS A 301 -14.56 31.28 -13.19
C LYS A 301 -15.58 30.45 -13.96
N THR A 302 -16.68 30.11 -13.30
CA THR A 302 -17.79 29.39 -13.90
C THR A 302 -19.00 30.31 -14.00
N ASP A 303 -19.15 30.97 -15.14
CA ASP A 303 -20.25 31.93 -15.38
C ASP A 303 -21.63 31.22 -15.54
N GLU A 304 -21.67 29.90 -15.74
CA GLU A 304 -22.91 29.12 -16.01
C GLU A 304 -23.19 27.92 -15.07
N GLN A 305 -22.25 27.49 -14.22
CA GLN A 305 -22.41 26.26 -13.41
C GLN A 305 -23.00 26.49 -12.01
N TRP A 306 -23.06 27.74 -11.54
CA TRP A 306 -23.32 28.03 -10.13
C TRP A 306 -24.76 27.77 -9.66
N GLU A 307 -25.78 27.99 -10.52
CA GLU A 307 -27.18 27.73 -10.16
C GLU A 307 -27.46 26.26 -9.77
N LYS A 308 -26.56 25.32 -10.12
CA LYS A 308 -26.68 23.88 -9.84
C LYS A 308 -26.00 23.39 -8.55
N ILE A 309 -25.12 24.20 -7.93
CA ILE A 309 -24.44 23.82 -6.67
C ILE A 309 -25.37 24.05 -5.46
N SER A 310 -26.34 24.96 -5.57
CA SER A 310 -27.35 25.27 -4.53
C SER A 310 -28.52 24.30 -4.45
N GLU A 311 -28.77 23.47 -5.48
CA GLU A 311 -29.84 22.47 -5.45
C GLU A 311 -29.40 21.19 -4.70
N PRO A 312 -30.32 20.54 -3.96
CA PRO A 312 -30.03 19.24 -3.38
C PRO A 312 -29.90 18.22 -4.53
N VAL A 313 -28.68 17.70 -4.69
CA VAL A 313 -28.32 16.56 -5.56
C VAL A 313 -28.32 16.85 -7.06
N ASN A 314 -27.15 17.27 -7.58
CA ASN A 314 -26.79 16.90 -8.96
C ASN A 314 -26.50 15.39 -8.96
N ALA A 315 -27.33 14.60 -9.66
CA ALA A 315 -27.30 13.13 -9.66
C ALA A 315 -25.98 12.50 -10.16
N ASP A 316 -25.08 13.29 -10.76
CA ASP A 316 -23.83 12.86 -11.39
C ASP A 316 -22.56 13.23 -10.59
N ASN A 317 -22.70 14.03 -9.52
CA ASN A 317 -21.59 14.55 -8.71
C ASN A 317 -20.54 15.33 -9.55
N THR A 318 -20.97 15.99 -10.62
CA THR A 318 -20.06 16.70 -11.56
C THR A 318 -19.22 17.77 -10.89
N ASP A 319 -19.79 18.54 -9.96
CA ASP A 319 -19.08 19.60 -9.22
C ASP A 319 -17.94 19.04 -8.36
N LEU A 320 -18.15 17.87 -7.75
CA LEU A 320 -17.14 17.17 -6.96
C LEU A 320 -16.02 16.63 -7.87
N LYS A 321 -16.37 16.03 -9.01
CA LYS A 321 -15.39 15.56 -10.01
C LYS A 321 -14.53 16.72 -10.53
N PHE A 322 -15.16 17.87 -10.77
CA PHE A 322 -14.45 19.07 -11.19
C PHE A 322 -13.50 19.57 -10.10
N ALA A 323 -13.95 19.69 -8.85
CA ALA A 323 -13.08 20.12 -7.74
C ALA A 323 -11.88 19.16 -7.52
N ILE A 324 -12.08 17.85 -7.67
CA ILE A 324 -11.02 16.82 -7.67
C ILE A 324 -10.04 17.03 -8.84
N SER A 325 -10.52 17.41 -10.03
CA SER A 325 -9.62 17.69 -11.17
C SER A 325 -8.78 18.95 -10.95
N LEU A 326 -9.33 19.98 -10.28
CA LEU A 326 -8.58 21.17 -9.88
C LEU A 326 -7.46 20.81 -8.90
N ALA A 327 -7.69 19.87 -7.98
CA ALA A 327 -6.67 19.38 -7.06
C ALA A 327 -5.45 18.81 -7.80
N LYS A 328 -5.69 17.96 -8.81
CA LYS A 328 -4.63 17.36 -9.64
C LYS A 328 -3.85 18.42 -10.40
N ARG A 329 -4.55 19.34 -11.07
CA ARG A 329 -3.94 20.47 -11.79
C ARG A 329 -3.06 21.32 -10.86
N LEU A 330 -3.52 21.58 -9.64
CA LEU A 330 -2.79 22.37 -8.66
C LEU A 330 -1.49 21.67 -8.25
N VAL A 331 -1.54 20.35 -8.08
CA VAL A 331 -0.35 19.52 -7.80
C VAL A 331 0.61 19.51 -8.98
N ASP A 332 0.12 19.43 -10.21
CA ASP A 332 0.95 19.47 -11.41
C ASP A 332 1.69 20.81 -11.53
N VAL A 333 1.01 21.92 -11.25
CA VAL A 333 1.64 23.26 -11.20
C VAL A 333 2.74 23.29 -10.13
N LEU A 334 2.47 22.80 -8.91
CA LEU A 334 3.46 22.77 -7.83
C LEU A 334 4.65 21.85 -8.13
N LYS A 335 4.46 20.76 -8.88
CA LYS A 335 5.51 19.82 -9.27
C LYS A 335 6.31 20.28 -10.48
N SER A 336 5.78 21.18 -11.30
CA SER A 336 6.49 21.72 -12.46
C SER A 336 7.65 22.66 -12.06
N ASP A 337 8.73 22.65 -12.83
CA ASP A 337 9.87 23.58 -12.71
C ASP A 337 9.77 24.76 -13.69
N ALA A 338 8.61 24.94 -14.33
CA ALA A 338 8.39 26.00 -15.30
C ALA A 338 8.22 27.36 -14.59
N LYS A 339 9.14 28.29 -14.87
CA LYS A 339 8.91 29.72 -14.63
C LYS A 339 7.84 30.18 -15.62
N ASN A 340 6.67 30.59 -15.10
CA ASN A 340 5.56 31.21 -15.83
C ASN A 340 5.21 30.54 -17.17
N THR A 341 4.24 29.63 -17.15
CA THR A 341 3.55 29.22 -18.37
C THR A 341 2.04 29.33 -18.20
N ASP A 342 1.43 30.12 -19.09
CA ASP A 342 0.00 30.16 -19.34
C ASP A 342 -0.48 28.75 -19.75
N ILE A 343 -1.28 28.10 -18.91
CA ILE A 343 -1.92 26.82 -19.24
C ILE A 343 -3.21 27.12 -20.02
N LYS A 344 -3.27 26.73 -21.29
CA LYS A 344 -4.50 26.74 -22.11
C LYS A 344 -5.29 25.45 -21.89
N ASN A 345 -6.63 25.54 -21.93
CA ASN A 345 -7.53 24.38 -21.90
C ASN A 345 -7.78 23.82 -23.32
N GLU A 346 -8.40 22.63 -23.39
CA GLU A 346 -8.64 21.82 -24.61
C GLU A 346 -9.47 22.53 -25.70
N ASN A 347 -10.12 23.66 -25.38
CA ASN A 347 -10.89 24.48 -26.32
C ASN A 347 -10.19 25.81 -26.69
N GLY A 348 -8.91 25.99 -26.35
CA GLY A 348 -8.10 27.12 -26.81
C GLY A 348 -8.38 28.50 -26.20
N ASN A 349 -9.25 28.60 -25.19
CA ASN A 349 -9.60 29.88 -24.55
C ASN A 349 -8.78 30.12 -23.26
N LYS A 350 -8.12 31.28 -23.18
CA LYS A 350 -7.31 31.72 -22.03
C LYS A 350 -8.20 32.03 -20.81
N LYS A 351 -8.04 31.30 -19.70
CA LYS A 351 -8.45 31.71 -18.34
C LYS A 351 -7.65 30.91 -17.29
N CYS A 352 -6.38 31.22 -17.06
CA CYS A 352 -5.70 30.80 -15.83
C CYS A 352 -4.51 31.74 -15.56
N CYS A 353 -4.70 32.76 -14.72
CA CYS A 353 -3.62 33.67 -14.33
C CYS A 353 -2.78 33.00 -13.23
N VAL A 354 -1.56 32.56 -13.56
CA VAL A 354 -0.54 32.13 -12.60
C VAL A 354 0.29 33.35 -12.20
N ASN A 355 0.09 33.89 -11.00
CA ASN A 355 0.95 34.94 -10.46
C ASN A 355 2.01 34.32 -9.53
N LEU A 356 3.20 34.05 -10.08
CA LEU A 356 4.39 33.77 -9.28
C LEU A 356 5.09 35.11 -8.94
N LYS A 357 4.86 35.65 -7.74
CA LYS A 357 5.68 36.76 -7.22
C LYS A 357 6.93 36.20 -6.53
N SER A 358 8.09 36.38 -7.14
CA SER A 358 9.38 36.30 -6.44
C SER A 358 9.93 37.73 -6.31
N ASP A 359 9.79 38.33 -5.13
CA ASP A 359 10.54 39.53 -4.79
C ASP A 359 11.96 39.11 -4.43
N ASN A 360 12.96 39.61 -5.17
CA ASN A 360 14.32 39.83 -4.69
C ASN A 360 15.05 40.74 -5.69
N GLY A 361 15.25 42.00 -5.31
CA GLY A 361 16.02 42.98 -6.06
C GLY A 361 17.51 42.98 -5.65
N ASN A 362 18.37 43.29 -6.65
CA ASN A 362 19.76 43.79 -6.61
C ASN A 362 20.80 43.03 -5.78
N THR A 363 22.10 42.96 -6.08
CA THR A 363 23.07 43.33 -7.14
C THR A 363 24.34 42.56 -6.69
N ASP A 364 25.19 41.96 -7.51
CA ASP A 364 26.24 42.61 -8.29
C ASP A 364 27.10 41.53 -8.99
N LYS A 365 27.68 41.93 -10.12
CA LYS A 365 28.64 41.17 -10.93
C LYS A 365 29.96 40.98 -10.20
N LYS A 366 30.61 39.81 -10.38
CA LYS A 366 32.07 39.71 -10.61
C LYS A 366 32.49 38.33 -11.15
N ASP A 367 33.07 38.39 -12.35
CA ASP A 367 34.16 37.62 -12.96
C ASP A 367 34.33 36.12 -12.67
N ILE A 368 34.23 35.34 -13.75
CA ILE A 368 34.63 33.94 -13.87
C ILE A 368 35.99 33.91 -14.57
N ASP A 369 36.99 33.32 -13.94
CA ASP A 369 38.25 32.93 -14.58
C ASP A 369 38.33 31.40 -14.76
N ILE A 370 39.04 31.02 -15.80
CA ILE A 370 38.97 29.76 -16.55
C ILE A 370 39.96 28.73 -16.00
N ASN A 371 39.48 27.51 -15.73
CA ASN A 371 40.17 26.19 -15.78
C ASN A 371 39.36 25.21 -14.89
N THR A 372 38.85 24.04 -15.30
CA THR A 372 39.56 22.95 -15.97
C THR A 372 38.55 21.90 -16.42
N LYS A 373 38.67 21.42 -17.67
CA LYS A 373 37.83 20.40 -18.33
C LYS A 373 37.98 18.98 -17.73
N LYS A 374 37.46 18.77 -16.51
CA LYS A 374 37.26 17.41 -15.94
C LYS A 374 35.87 17.16 -15.34
N ASP A 375 34.99 18.17 -15.33
CA ASP A 375 33.62 18.08 -14.79
C ASP A 375 32.52 17.95 -15.88
N GLU A 376 32.88 17.87 -17.16
CA GLU A 376 31.91 17.83 -18.27
C GLU A 376 31.14 16.50 -18.41
N LEU A 377 31.44 15.48 -17.61
CA LEU A 377 30.62 14.26 -17.46
C LEU A 377 29.74 14.25 -16.20
N LYS A 378 29.77 15.31 -15.36
CA LYS A 378 28.94 15.45 -14.15
C LYS A 378 27.82 16.48 -14.27
N LYS A 379 27.72 17.19 -15.40
CA LYS A 379 26.73 18.26 -15.63
C LYS A 379 25.75 17.88 -16.75
N SER A 380 24.88 16.91 -16.49
CA SER A 380 23.65 16.73 -17.29
C SER A 380 22.63 15.79 -16.64
N PHE A 381 22.28 16.00 -15.36
CA PHE A 381 21.02 15.49 -14.80
C PHE A 381 20.51 16.48 -13.74
N THR A 382 19.73 17.47 -14.18
CA THR A 382 18.94 18.39 -13.34
C THR A 382 17.47 17.92 -13.30
N GLY A 383 17.27 16.62 -13.06
CA GLY A 383 15.96 16.02 -12.77
C GLY A 383 15.82 15.74 -11.28
N ASN A 384 14.59 15.57 -10.79
CA ASN A 384 14.35 15.23 -9.39
C ASN A 384 14.96 13.85 -9.09
N LYS A 385 15.92 13.77 -8.16
CA LYS A 385 16.58 12.51 -7.81
C LYS A 385 15.60 11.61 -7.06
N GLY A 386 15.55 10.35 -7.44
CA GLY A 386 14.80 9.30 -6.76
C GLY A 386 15.43 8.90 -5.41
N MET A 387 14.86 7.86 -4.79
CA MET A 387 15.24 7.36 -3.46
C MET A 387 15.57 5.87 -3.52
N VAL A 388 16.41 5.39 -2.60
CA VAL A 388 16.73 3.96 -2.45
C VAL A 388 16.32 3.43 -1.08
N SER A 389 15.55 2.35 -1.02
CA SER A 389 15.32 1.61 0.23
C SER A 389 16.17 0.35 0.26
N LEU A 390 17.02 0.21 1.28
CA LEU A 390 17.78 -1.00 1.55
C LEU A 390 16.92 -1.91 2.43
N VAL A 391 16.33 -2.96 1.84
CA VAL A 391 15.26 -3.74 2.46
C VAL A 391 15.71 -5.17 2.78
N GLY A 392 15.57 -5.57 4.04
CA GLY A 392 15.74 -6.96 4.47
C GLY A 392 14.54 -7.82 4.13
N ALA A 393 14.76 -8.84 3.31
CA ALA A 393 13.72 -9.76 2.85
C ALA A 393 13.42 -10.90 3.84
N GLY A 394 14.22 -11.02 4.90
CA GLY A 394 14.20 -12.21 5.74
C GLY A 394 14.95 -13.40 5.10
N PRO A 395 14.98 -14.55 5.77
CA PRO A 395 15.84 -15.69 5.44
C PRO A 395 15.31 -16.58 4.30
N GLY A 396 14.09 -16.36 3.81
CA GLY A 396 13.49 -17.22 2.78
C GLY A 396 12.03 -16.89 2.47
N LYS A 397 11.08 -17.48 3.22
CA LYS A 397 9.64 -17.37 2.92
C LYS A 397 9.12 -15.93 3.01
N ARG A 398 8.07 -15.66 2.21
CA ARG A 398 7.33 -14.39 2.16
C ARG A 398 6.83 -13.94 3.54
N ASP A 399 6.42 -14.87 4.40
CA ASP A 399 5.88 -14.56 5.74
C ASP A 399 6.89 -13.94 6.71
N TYR A 400 8.18 -14.02 6.40
CA TYR A 400 9.24 -13.38 7.18
C TYR A 400 9.57 -11.96 6.72
N LEU A 401 8.83 -11.43 5.74
CA LEU A 401 8.89 -10.01 5.40
C LEU A 401 8.24 -9.18 6.51
N SER A 402 8.88 -8.07 6.86
CA SER A 402 8.20 -7.05 7.63
C SER A 402 7.11 -6.39 6.79
N ILE A 403 6.06 -5.88 7.44
CA ILE A 403 5.00 -5.11 6.78
C ILE A 403 5.60 -3.90 6.04
N GLU A 404 6.69 -3.33 6.57
CA GLU A 404 7.42 -2.24 5.94
C GLU A 404 8.13 -2.68 4.66
N ALA A 405 8.85 -3.82 4.68
CA ALA A 405 9.49 -4.40 3.50
C ALA A 405 8.46 -4.65 2.38
N LEU A 406 7.31 -5.22 2.73
CA LEU A 406 6.20 -5.45 1.81
C LEU A 406 5.69 -4.14 1.17
N ARG A 407 5.54 -3.07 1.96
CA ARG A 407 5.13 -1.75 1.44
C ARG A 407 6.17 -1.16 0.48
N CYS A 408 7.46 -1.31 0.79
CA CYS A 408 8.52 -0.84 -0.10
C CYS A 408 8.48 -1.58 -1.44
N ILE A 409 8.39 -2.91 -1.41
CA ILE A 409 8.31 -3.77 -2.61
C ILE A 409 7.11 -3.38 -3.50
N LYS A 410 5.92 -3.17 -2.90
CA LYS A 410 4.70 -2.79 -3.64
C LYS A 410 4.79 -1.43 -4.33
N LYS A 411 5.60 -0.52 -3.81
CA LYS A 411 5.76 0.85 -4.32
C LYS A 411 6.92 1.00 -5.31
N ALA A 412 7.87 0.07 -5.32
CA ALA A 412 9.13 0.19 -6.05
C ALA A 412 8.94 0.37 -7.55
N ASP A 413 9.63 1.33 -8.16
CA ASP A 413 9.80 1.45 -9.61
C ASP A 413 10.84 0.46 -10.13
N VAL A 414 11.85 0.15 -9.29
CA VAL A 414 12.89 -0.84 -9.60
C VAL A 414 13.20 -1.66 -8.36
N ILE A 415 13.28 -2.98 -8.51
CA ILE A 415 13.73 -3.89 -7.45
C ILE A 415 15.06 -4.51 -7.86
N VAL A 416 16.11 -4.19 -7.12
CA VAL A 416 17.45 -4.76 -7.27
C VAL A 416 17.65 -5.86 -6.24
N TYR A 417 17.70 -7.12 -6.67
CA TYR A 417 17.68 -8.30 -5.79
C TYR A 417 18.80 -9.30 -6.09
N ASP A 418 19.08 -10.20 -5.14
CA ASP A 418 20.13 -11.22 -5.27
C ASP A 418 19.60 -12.66 -5.12
N ALA A 419 20.52 -13.63 -5.09
CA ALA A 419 20.21 -15.06 -5.16
C ALA A 419 19.38 -15.59 -3.99
N LEU A 420 19.40 -14.91 -2.84
CA LEU A 420 18.77 -15.41 -1.61
C LEU A 420 17.29 -15.00 -1.49
N ILE A 421 16.77 -14.23 -2.45
CA ILE A 421 15.39 -13.78 -2.46
C ILE A 421 14.49 -14.89 -3.04
N SER A 422 13.43 -15.24 -2.31
CA SER A 422 12.38 -16.12 -2.82
C SER A 422 11.57 -15.42 -3.92
N PRO A 423 11.37 -16.04 -5.09
CA PRO A 423 10.54 -15.47 -6.15
C PRO A 423 9.10 -15.15 -5.74
N SER A 424 8.54 -15.83 -4.74
CA SER A 424 7.22 -15.48 -4.22
C SER A 424 7.13 -14.03 -3.74
N ILE A 425 8.24 -13.48 -3.21
CA ILE A 425 8.31 -12.10 -2.71
C ILE A 425 8.15 -11.10 -3.87
N LEU A 426 8.67 -11.43 -5.05
CA LEU A 426 8.66 -10.55 -6.21
C LEU A 426 7.28 -10.47 -6.88
N ASN A 427 6.34 -11.36 -6.55
CA ASN A 427 4.93 -11.22 -6.96
C ASN A 427 4.28 -9.96 -6.36
N GLU A 428 4.84 -9.41 -5.28
CA GLU A 428 4.34 -8.19 -4.65
C GLU A 428 4.73 -6.91 -5.41
N ALA A 429 5.65 -7.01 -6.37
CA ALA A 429 6.04 -5.89 -7.21
C ALA A 429 4.87 -5.43 -8.10
N LYS A 430 4.81 -4.12 -8.37
CA LYS A 430 3.92 -3.57 -9.39
C LYS A 430 4.34 -4.03 -10.80
N MET A 431 3.42 -4.03 -11.75
CA MET A 431 3.65 -4.59 -13.08
C MET A 431 4.63 -3.80 -13.93
N ASP A 432 4.70 -2.50 -13.72
CA ASP A 432 5.63 -1.58 -14.35
C ASP A 432 6.97 -1.48 -13.60
N ALA A 433 7.15 -2.22 -12.50
CA ALA A 433 8.44 -2.28 -11.80
C ALA A 433 9.48 -3.05 -12.63
N GLU A 434 10.68 -2.50 -12.73
CA GLU A 434 11.83 -3.19 -13.32
C GLU A 434 12.45 -4.15 -12.27
N LEU A 435 12.69 -5.40 -12.64
CA LEU A 435 13.35 -6.39 -11.76
C LEU A 435 14.79 -6.61 -12.23
N ILE A 436 15.77 -6.25 -11.40
CA ILE A 436 17.19 -6.35 -11.74
C ILE A 436 17.90 -7.31 -10.77
N TYR A 437 18.39 -8.42 -11.31
CA TYR A 437 19.18 -9.36 -10.57
C TYR A 437 20.68 -8.98 -10.51
N VAL A 438 21.29 -9.02 -9.33
CA VAL A 438 22.70 -8.64 -9.12
C VAL A 438 23.57 -9.70 -8.40
N GLY A 439 23.04 -10.91 -8.17
CA GLY A 439 23.76 -11.97 -7.48
C GLY A 439 24.82 -12.70 -8.33
N LYS A 440 25.52 -13.67 -7.72
CA LYS A 440 26.42 -14.61 -8.42
C LYS A 440 25.59 -15.72 -9.08
N ARG A 441 25.46 -15.75 -10.41
CA ARG A 441 24.98 -16.93 -11.17
C ARG A 441 26.10 -17.44 -12.09
N ALA A 442 26.00 -18.70 -12.49
CA ALA A 442 26.91 -19.32 -13.46
C ALA A 442 26.85 -18.65 -14.85
N ASP A 443 25.67 -18.11 -15.22
CA ASP A 443 25.38 -17.64 -16.58
C ASP A 443 25.16 -16.12 -16.69
N THR A 444 25.35 -15.35 -15.62
CA THR A 444 25.27 -13.88 -15.64
C THR A 444 26.59 -13.25 -15.25
N ILE A 445 26.93 -12.12 -15.89
CA ILE A 445 28.08 -11.29 -15.50
C ILE A 445 27.90 -10.86 -14.04
N TYR A 446 28.67 -11.48 -13.14
CA TYR A 446 28.65 -11.17 -11.72
C TYR A 446 29.02 -9.71 -11.49
N LYS A 447 28.12 -8.94 -10.86
CA LYS A 447 28.42 -7.57 -10.46
C LYS A 447 29.24 -7.54 -9.18
N LYS A 448 30.40 -6.88 -9.23
CA LYS A 448 31.17 -6.57 -8.02
C LYS A 448 30.41 -5.52 -7.19
N GLN A 449 30.68 -5.45 -5.89
CA GLN A 449 29.97 -4.50 -5.02
C GLN A 449 30.03 -3.05 -5.49
N PRO A 450 31.16 -2.51 -5.97
CA PRO A 450 31.18 -1.14 -6.49
C PRO A 450 30.21 -0.93 -7.66
N GLU A 451 30.04 -1.94 -8.52
CA GLU A 451 29.12 -1.90 -9.66
C GLU A 451 27.65 -1.97 -9.21
N ILE A 452 27.36 -2.71 -8.13
CA ILE A 452 26.03 -2.69 -7.49
C ILE A 452 25.76 -1.31 -6.90
N ASN A 453 26.73 -0.73 -6.20
CA ASN A 453 26.59 0.60 -5.60
C ASN A 453 26.35 1.67 -6.68
N GLU A 454 27.10 1.62 -7.78
CA GLU A 454 26.94 2.51 -8.92
C GLU A 454 25.57 2.32 -9.61
N LEU A 455 25.12 1.07 -9.78
CA LEU A 455 23.80 0.78 -10.29
C LEU A 455 22.69 1.44 -9.45
N LEU A 456 22.73 1.27 -8.12
CA LEU A 456 21.75 1.88 -7.22
C LEU A 456 21.73 3.41 -7.32
N VAL A 457 22.92 4.02 -7.40
CA VAL A 457 23.05 5.48 -7.59
C VAL A 457 22.46 5.90 -8.93
N ASN A 458 22.78 5.22 -10.03
CA ASN A 458 22.31 5.59 -11.37
C ASN A 458 20.79 5.44 -11.51
N LEU A 459 20.22 4.36 -10.98
CA LEU A 459 18.77 4.15 -10.96
C LEU A 459 18.06 5.26 -10.19
N ALA A 460 18.57 5.63 -9.00
CA ALA A 460 18.02 6.73 -8.24
C ALA A 460 18.21 8.09 -8.93
N LEU A 461 19.36 8.34 -9.59
CA LEU A 461 19.57 9.56 -10.38
C LEU A 461 18.59 9.70 -11.54
N SER A 462 18.03 8.59 -12.04
CA SER A 462 16.97 8.60 -13.05
C SER A 462 15.57 8.95 -12.50
N GLY A 463 15.46 9.32 -11.22
CA GLY A 463 14.19 9.73 -10.59
C GLY A 463 13.36 8.58 -10.04
N LYS A 464 13.83 7.34 -10.15
CA LYS A 464 13.09 6.14 -9.76
C LYS A 464 13.16 5.89 -8.25
N TYR A 465 12.10 5.32 -7.69
CA TYR A 465 12.13 4.70 -6.37
C TYR A 465 12.68 3.27 -6.46
N VAL A 466 13.87 3.06 -5.90
CA VAL A 466 14.63 1.81 -6.00
C VAL A 466 14.57 1.04 -4.69
N VAL A 467 14.19 -0.23 -4.74
CA VAL A 467 14.31 -1.15 -3.61
C VAL A 467 15.48 -2.08 -3.82
N ARG A 468 16.52 -1.98 -2.99
CA ARG A 468 17.59 -2.98 -2.89
C ARG A 468 17.14 -4.06 -1.91
N LEU A 469 16.59 -5.15 -2.45
CA LEU A 469 16.09 -6.27 -1.66
C LEU A 469 17.22 -7.26 -1.36
N LYS A 470 17.45 -7.54 -0.07
CA LYS A 470 18.59 -8.31 0.43
C LYS A 470 18.11 -9.46 1.31
N GLY A 471 18.69 -10.65 1.14
CA GLY A 471 18.39 -11.79 2.03
C GLY A 471 18.78 -11.50 3.48
N GLY A 472 17.94 -11.90 4.43
CA GLY A 472 18.13 -11.66 5.85
C GLY A 472 17.92 -10.19 6.22
N ASP A 473 18.91 -9.61 6.90
CA ASP A 473 18.93 -8.21 7.33
C ASP A 473 20.00 -7.42 6.55
N PRO A 474 19.75 -6.15 6.14
CA PRO A 474 20.72 -5.37 5.37
C PRO A 474 22.06 -5.15 6.07
N PHE A 475 22.07 -5.06 7.41
CA PHE A 475 23.22 -4.64 8.21
C PHE A 475 23.93 -5.79 8.94
N ILE A 476 23.32 -6.97 9.05
CA ILE A 476 24.00 -8.18 9.54
C ILE A 476 24.64 -8.92 8.36
N PHE A 477 25.93 -8.64 8.11
CA PHE A 477 26.72 -9.20 7.00
C PHE A 477 26.12 -9.04 5.60
N GLY A 478 25.09 -8.19 5.44
CA GLY A 478 24.46 -7.90 4.15
C GLY A 478 25.20 -6.86 3.32
N ARG A 479 26.21 -6.16 3.86
CA ARG A 479 26.91 -5.03 3.21
C ARG A 479 26.04 -3.80 2.94
N GLY A 480 24.87 -3.69 3.57
CA GLY A 480 24.00 -2.52 3.43
C GLY A 480 24.68 -1.21 3.83
N GLY A 481 25.65 -1.24 4.75
CA GLY A 481 26.44 -0.06 5.10
C GLY A 481 27.29 0.48 3.94
N GLU A 482 27.90 -0.39 3.12
CA GLU A 482 28.66 0.04 1.94
C GLU A 482 27.76 0.67 0.88
N GLU A 483 26.57 0.08 0.67
CA GLU A 483 25.55 0.58 -0.26
C GLU A 483 25.02 1.94 0.21
N ALA A 484 24.68 2.08 1.50
CA ALA A 484 24.23 3.33 2.11
C ALA A 484 25.28 4.45 2.02
N LEU A 485 26.56 4.15 2.28
CA LEU A 485 27.65 5.13 2.17
C LEU A 485 27.85 5.62 0.73
N ALA A 486 27.69 4.74 -0.27
CA ALA A 486 27.75 5.13 -1.67
C ALA A 486 26.60 6.07 -2.05
N LEU A 487 25.38 5.78 -1.60
CA LEU A 487 24.20 6.63 -1.81
C LEU A 487 24.36 7.99 -1.14
N LYS A 488 24.84 8.01 0.11
CA LYS A 488 25.18 9.24 0.83
C LYS A 488 26.20 10.07 0.07
N LYS A 489 27.27 9.45 -0.44
CA LYS A 489 28.33 10.13 -1.22
C LYS A 489 27.78 10.73 -2.52
N ALA A 490 26.78 10.11 -3.13
CA ALA A 490 26.13 10.60 -4.35
C ALA A 490 25.00 11.64 -4.09
N GLY A 491 24.67 11.90 -2.81
CA GLY A 491 23.57 12.79 -2.43
C GLY A 491 22.21 12.23 -2.85
N ILE A 492 22.01 10.92 -2.70
CA ILE A 492 20.76 10.20 -2.94
C ILE A 492 20.09 9.93 -1.60
N SER A 493 18.79 10.22 -1.49
CA SER A 493 17.99 9.87 -0.31
C SER A 493 17.89 8.35 -0.18
N TYR A 494 18.01 7.84 1.05
CA TYR A 494 17.83 6.42 1.29
C TYR A 494 17.25 6.13 2.67
N GLU A 495 16.58 4.98 2.78
CA GLU A 495 16.11 4.41 4.04
C GLU A 495 16.62 2.97 4.21
N ILE A 496 16.59 2.48 5.44
CA ILE A 496 16.99 1.12 5.78
C ILE A 496 15.81 0.45 6.46
N VAL A 497 15.34 -0.64 5.88
CA VAL A 497 14.25 -1.45 6.42
C VAL A 497 14.84 -2.77 6.91
N SER A 498 14.82 -2.97 8.23
CA SER A 498 15.35 -4.18 8.86
C SER A 498 14.61 -5.44 8.41
N GLY A 499 15.34 -6.55 8.41
CA GLY A 499 14.80 -7.87 8.09
C GLY A 499 15.06 -8.89 9.19
N ILE A 500 14.35 -10.01 9.14
CA ILE A 500 14.61 -11.14 10.04
C ILE A 500 15.95 -11.77 9.64
N SER A 501 16.92 -11.77 10.54
CA SER A 501 18.26 -12.28 10.24
C SER A 501 18.35 -13.79 10.41
N SER A 502 19.03 -14.44 9.47
CA SER A 502 19.33 -15.88 9.52
C SER A 502 20.21 -16.27 10.71
N SER A 503 20.86 -15.31 11.37
CA SER A 503 21.69 -15.55 12.56
C SER A 503 20.92 -16.12 13.75
N TYR A 504 19.61 -15.86 13.85
CA TYR A 504 18.79 -16.39 14.94
C TYR A 504 17.54 -17.12 14.46
N SER A 505 16.98 -16.73 13.30
CA SER A 505 15.75 -17.32 12.80
C SER A 505 15.95 -18.74 12.25
N VAL A 506 17.10 -19.00 11.61
CA VAL A 506 17.43 -20.34 11.09
C VAL A 506 17.76 -21.33 12.22
N PRO A 507 18.53 -20.95 13.27
CA PRO A 507 18.60 -21.75 14.49
C PRO A 507 17.22 -22.05 15.09
N ALA A 508 16.36 -21.03 15.22
CA ALA A 508 15.02 -21.21 15.77
C ALA A 508 14.15 -22.18 14.94
N SER A 509 14.26 -22.16 13.60
CA SER A 509 13.54 -23.12 12.73
C SER A 509 14.08 -24.55 12.80
N ALA A 510 15.25 -24.73 13.42
CA ALA A 510 15.80 -26.03 13.80
C ALA A 510 15.64 -26.30 15.31
N GLY A 511 14.72 -25.60 16.00
CA GLY A 511 14.47 -25.76 17.43
C GLY A 511 15.62 -25.30 18.34
N ILE A 512 16.70 -24.73 17.81
CA ILE A 512 17.88 -24.30 18.57
C ILE A 512 17.70 -22.84 18.97
N PRO A 513 17.40 -22.54 20.25
CA PRO A 513 17.35 -21.16 20.69
C PRO A 513 18.78 -20.59 20.72
N VAL A 514 18.98 -19.33 20.34
CA VAL A 514 20.32 -18.72 20.41
C VAL A 514 20.73 -18.37 21.84
N THR A 515 19.78 -18.28 22.77
CA THR A 515 20.03 -18.14 24.22
C THR A 515 19.14 -19.10 25.00
N HIS A 516 19.62 -19.59 26.13
CA HIS A 516 18.80 -20.39 27.04
C HIS A 516 19.40 -20.34 28.44
N ARG A 517 18.54 -20.22 29.46
CA ARG A 517 18.98 -20.18 30.86
C ARG A 517 19.73 -21.47 31.20
N GLY A 518 20.92 -21.34 31.76
CA GLY A 518 21.78 -22.49 32.09
C GLY A 518 22.56 -23.07 30.90
N ALA A 519 22.43 -22.51 29.70
CA ALA A 519 23.22 -22.91 28.53
C ALA A 519 23.96 -21.75 27.85
N ALA A 520 23.31 -20.58 27.67
CA ALA A 520 23.95 -19.39 27.10
C ALA A 520 23.22 -18.09 27.48
N SER A 521 23.97 -17.09 27.98
CA SER A 521 23.50 -15.74 28.29
C SER A 521 23.87 -14.67 27.25
N SER A 522 24.65 -15.05 26.24
CA SER A 522 25.21 -14.17 25.20
C SER A 522 25.16 -14.88 23.84
N VAL A 523 25.10 -14.08 22.77
CA VAL A 523 25.12 -14.55 21.38
C VAL A 523 26.13 -13.73 20.59
N HIS A 524 27.00 -14.42 19.87
CA HIS A 524 28.05 -13.83 19.04
C HIS A 524 27.81 -14.17 17.58
N ILE A 525 27.59 -13.15 16.75
CA ILE A 525 27.29 -13.31 15.32
C ILE A 525 28.56 -13.05 14.52
N ILE A 526 29.09 -14.08 13.87
CA ILE A 526 30.43 -14.10 13.29
C ILE A 526 30.35 -14.46 11.79
N THR A 527 31.23 -13.89 10.96
CA THR A 527 31.37 -14.31 9.55
C THR A 527 32.47 -15.36 9.43
N GLY A 528 32.19 -16.51 8.82
CA GLY A 528 33.19 -17.55 8.56
C GLY A 528 33.99 -17.35 7.26
N HIS A 529 33.69 -16.29 6.49
CA HIS A 529 34.44 -15.92 5.30
C HIS A 529 35.38 -14.74 5.60
N GLU A 530 36.69 -14.95 5.39
CA GLU A 530 37.71 -13.92 5.47
C GLU A 530 38.00 -13.39 4.04
N HIS A 531 38.07 -12.07 3.87
CA HIS A 531 38.48 -11.50 2.59
C HIS A 531 39.98 -11.72 2.40
N PRO A 532 40.44 -12.39 1.32
CA PRO A 532 41.84 -12.78 1.14
C PRO A 532 42.84 -11.61 0.96
N ALA A 533 42.37 -10.36 1.01
CA ALA A 533 43.17 -9.15 0.81
C ALA A 533 43.41 -8.36 2.11
N LYS A 534 43.00 -8.89 3.27
CA LYS A 534 43.28 -8.24 4.57
C LYS A 534 44.66 -8.68 5.11
N PRO A 535 45.52 -7.73 5.53
CA PRO A 535 46.88 -8.02 5.98
C PRO A 535 47.00 -8.66 7.38
N SER A 536 45.89 -8.84 8.12
CA SER A 536 45.83 -9.53 9.41
C SER A 536 44.59 -10.44 9.49
N GLU A 537 44.64 -11.50 10.29
CA GLU A 537 43.44 -12.28 10.63
C GLU A 537 42.39 -11.32 11.21
N ALA A 538 41.26 -11.15 10.52
CA ALA A 538 40.23 -10.20 10.93
C ALA A 538 39.46 -10.66 12.18
N LEU A 539 39.56 -11.94 12.52
CA LEU A 539 38.91 -12.55 13.67
C LEU A 539 39.98 -13.10 14.62
N ASP A 540 39.99 -12.60 15.85
CA ASP A 540 40.86 -13.11 16.89
C ASP A 540 40.24 -14.35 17.54
N PHE A 541 40.59 -15.52 17.02
CA PHE A 541 40.13 -16.80 17.55
C PHE A 541 40.61 -17.07 18.98
N SER A 542 41.65 -16.36 19.47
CA SER A 542 42.10 -16.47 20.86
C SER A 542 41.11 -15.86 21.86
N VAL A 543 40.32 -14.89 21.40
CA VAL A 543 39.20 -14.29 22.15
C VAL A 543 37.94 -15.10 21.92
N ILE A 544 37.57 -15.35 20.67
CA ILE A 544 36.31 -16.06 20.30
C ILE A 544 36.23 -17.44 20.97
N ALA A 545 37.36 -18.15 21.11
CA ALA A 545 37.38 -19.46 21.76
C ALA A 545 37.05 -19.42 23.26
N LYS A 546 37.33 -18.28 23.92
CA LYS A 546 37.11 -18.05 25.35
C LYS A 546 35.76 -17.42 25.66
N GLU A 547 35.09 -16.86 24.66
CA GLU A 547 33.75 -16.30 24.83
C GLU A 547 32.77 -17.39 25.27
N GLU A 548 32.11 -17.13 26.40
CA GLU A 548 30.97 -17.92 26.86
C GLU A 548 29.72 -17.56 26.04
N GLY A 549 28.79 -18.52 25.95
CA GLY A 549 27.53 -18.39 25.22
C GLY A 549 27.52 -19.06 23.85
N THR A 550 26.66 -18.56 22.96
CA THR A 550 26.40 -19.16 21.65
C THR A 550 27.18 -18.45 20.55
N LEU A 551 28.04 -19.17 19.82
CA LEU A 551 28.70 -18.65 18.62
C LEU A 551 27.90 -19.05 17.38
N VAL A 552 27.46 -18.07 16.60
CA VAL A 552 26.75 -18.28 15.34
C VAL A 552 27.60 -17.80 14.18
N PHE A 553 28.07 -18.72 13.34
CA PHE A 553 28.83 -18.39 12.14
C PHE A 553 27.95 -18.39 10.89
N LEU A 554 27.92 -17.25 10.20
CA LEU A 554 27.33 -17.08 8.87
C LEU A 554 28.42 -17.27 7.82
N MET A 555 28.05 -17.77 6.63
CA MET A 555 28.99 -17.95 5.50
C MET A 555 30.23 -18.83 5.84
N GLY A 556 30.12 -19.70 6.86
CA GLY A 556 31.27 -20.46 7.38
C GLY A 556 31.42 -21.88 6.84
N LEU A 557 30.46 -22.41 6.08
CA LEU A 557 30.44 -23.85 5.71
C LEU A 557 31.72 -24.31 5.02
N ARG A 558 32.25 -23.53 4.07
CA ARG A 558 33.51 -23.86 3.37
C ARG A 558 34.72 -23.83 4.31
N SER A 559 34.68 -22.99 5.35
CA SER A 559 35.75 -22.81 6.33
C SER A 559 35.53 -23.63 7.60
N LEU A 560 34.52 -24.51 7.66
CA LEU A 560 34.08 -25.19 8.89
C LEU A 560 35.23 -25.92 9.59
N GLY A 561 36.08 -26.64 8.83
CA GLY A 561 37.24 -27.33 9.39
C GLY A 561 38.21 -26.38 10.08
N ASN A 562 38.59 -25.28 9.41
CA ASN A 562 39.48 -24.26 9.96
C ASN A 562 38.87 -23.56 11.19
N ILE A 563 37.56 -23.27 11.17
CA ILE A 563 36.86 -22.70 12.32
C ILE A 563 36.96 -23.63 13.54
N CYS A 564 36.68 -24.93 13.36
CA CYS A 564 36.76 -25.91 14.46
C CYS A 564 38.19 -26.05 14.99
N GLU A 565 39.17 -26.20 14.09
CA GLU A 565 40.59 -26.33 14.44
C GLU A 565 41.09 -25.10 15.22
N LYS A 566 40.76 -23.89 14.77
CA LYS A 566 41.14 -22.65 15.46
C LYS A 566 40.47 -22.49 16.82
N LEU A 567 39.19 -22.84 16.97
CA LEU A 567 38.50 -22.78 18.27
C LEU A 567 39.14 -23.74 19.28
N ILE A 568 39.42 -24.98 18.87
CA ILE A 568 40.05 -25.99 19.73
C ILE A 568 41.46 -25.57 20.12
N LYS A 569 42.28 -25.15 19.14
CA LYS A 569 43.67 -24.72 19.37
C LYS A 569 43.76 -23.56 20.36
N ASN A 570 42.75 -22.69 20.40
CA ASN A 570 42.70 -21.53 21.29
C ASN A 570 41.96 -21.78 22.62
N GLY A 571 41.66 -23.05 22.95
CA GLY A 571 41.21 -23.45 24.28
C GLY A 571 39.73 -23.79 24.40
N LYS A 572 38.94 -23.77 23.31
CA LYS A 572 37.55 -24.25 23.36
C LYS A 572 37.52 -25.78 23.43
N ASN A 573 36.69 -26.35 24.29
CA ASN A 573 36.59 -27.80 24.46
C ASN A 573 36.13 -28.47 23.15
N GLY A 574 36.87 -29.46 22.65
CA GLY A 574 36.54 -30.20 21.42
C GLY A 574 35.17 -30.91 21.47
N GLU A 575 34.69 -31.24 22.66
CA GLU A 575 33.36 -31.83 22.87
C GLU A 575 32.21 -30.80 22.84
N THR A 576 32.52 -29.51 22.67
CA THR A 576 31.47 -28.47 22.60
C THR A 576 30.47 -28.80 21.48
N PRO A 577 29.16 -28.83 21.77
CA PRO A 577 28.13 -29.13 20.77
C PRO A 577 28.12 -28.15 19.60
N VAL A 578 27.87 -28.69 18.40
CA VAL A 578 27.76 -27.93 17.15
C VAL A 578 26.57 -28.42 16.34
N ALA A 579 25.81 -27.49 15.77
CA ALA A 579 24.84 -27.76 14.73
C ALA A 579 25.18 -27.00 13.44
N VAL A 580 24.93 -27.63 12.29
CA VAL A 580 24.98 -26.97 10.97
C VAL A 580 23.63 -27.10 10.31
N ILE A 581 23.02 -25.96 10.00
CA ILE A 581 21.68 -25.86 9.43
C ILE A 581 21.79 -25.30 8.02
N SER A 582 21.63 -26.13 7.00
CA SER A 582 21.64 -25.71 5.59
C SER A 582 20.24 -25.45 5.07
N LYS A 583 20.13 -24.52 4.10
CA LYS A 583 18.87 -24.16 3.42
C LYS A 583 17.74 -23.91 4.43
N GLY A 584 18.09 -23.23 5.53
CA GLY A 584 17.21 -22.98 6.66
C GLY A 584 15.91 -22.32 6.24
N MET A 585 14.81 -22.70 6.90
CA MET A 585 13.46 -22.14 6.69
C MET A 585 12.88 -22.42 5.29
N THR A 586 13.47 -23.36 4.55
CA THR A 586 12.94 -23.94 3.30
C THR A 586 12.58 -25.41 3.53
N ALA A 587 11.81 -26.04 2.63
CA ALA A 587 11.56 -27.47 2.66
C ALA A 587 12.85 -28.30 2.51
N LYS A 588 13.90 -27.73 1.90
CA LYS A 588 15.21 -28.37 1.82
C LYS A 588 16.09 -28.16 3.06
N GLN A 589 15.53 -27.63 4.16
CA GLN A 589 16.27 -27.48 5.41
C GLN A 589 16.82 -28.83 5.86
N ARG A 590 18.11 -28.86 6.17
CA ARG A 590 18.77 -30.00 6.81
C ARG A 590 19.58 -29.50 7.98
N THR A 591 19.46 -30.20 9.10
CA THR A 591 20.23 -29.93 10.32
C THR A 591 21.06 -31.16 10.64
N VAL A 592 22.37 -30.96 10.79
CA VAL A 592 23.28 -31.98 11.31
C VAL A 592 23.82 -31.53 12.66
N TYR A 593 23.99 -32.50 13.55
CA TYR A 593 24.46 -32.29 14.91
C TYR A 593 25.78 -33.04 15.12
N GLY A 594 26.66 -32.49 15.95
CA GLY A 594 27.92 -33.09 16.35
C GLY A 594 28.57 -32.26 17.44
N ASN A 595 29.89 -32.37 17.56
CA ASN A 595 30.74 -31.50 18.38
C ASN A 595 31.88 -30.92 17.51
N LEU A 596 32.73 -30.06 18.08
CA LEU A 596 33.83 -29.44 17.34
C LEU A 596 34.80 -30.46 16.71
N LEU A 597 34.90 -31.68 17.27
CA LEU A 597 35.73 -32.76 16.72
C LEU A 597 35.08 -33.49 15.54
N THR A 598 33.75 -33.64 15.54
CA THR A 598 33.02 -34.57 14.64
C THR A 598 32.19 -33.88 13.56
N ILE A 599 31.80 -32.62 13.74
CA ILE A 599 30.82 -31.95 12.88
C ILE A 599 31.24 -31.87 11.41
N LYS A 600 32.55 -31.79 11.14
CA LYS A 600 33.11 -31.75 9.79
C LYS A 600 32.77 -33.02 9.00
N ASP A 601 32.85 -34.17 9.67
CA ASP A 601 32.58 -35.46 9.05
C ASP A 601 31.07 -35.68 8.91
N GLU A 602 30.27 -35.24 9.87
CA GLU A 602 28.81 -35.26 9.76
C GLU A 602 28.29 -34.39 8.60
N VAL A 603 28.86 -33.19 8.40
CA VAL A 603 28.54 -32.32 7.26
C VAL A 603 28.87 -33.00 5.92
N ARG A 604 30.01 -33.69 5.82
CA ARG A 604 30.42 -34.42 4.61
C ARG A 604 29.52 -35.62 4.37
N LYS A 605 29.29 -36.45 5.39
CA LYS A 605 28.46 -37.65 5.32
C LYS A 605 27.02 -37.36 4.87
N ASN A 606 26.46 -36.22 5.30
CA ASN A 606 25.09 -35.84 4.98
C ASN A 606 24.97 -34.91 3.75
N ASN A 607 26.06 -34.65 3.04
CA ASN A 607 26.13 -33.77 1.86
C ASN A 607 25.47 -32.41 2.11
N ILE A 608 25.87 -31.74 3.20
CA ILE A 608 25.31 -30.44 3.58
C ILE A 608 25.89 -29.34 2.68
N GLU A 609 25.01 -28.52 2.10
CA GLU A 609 25.33 -27.49 1.12
C GLU A 609 25.10 -26.07 1.66
N ALA A 610 25.70 -25.08 1.01
CA ALA A 610 25.41 -23.67 1.29
C ALA A 610 24.06 -23.23 0.68
N PRO A 611 23.40 -22.19 1.22
CA PRO A 611 23.76 -21.43 2.42
C PRO A 611 23.50 -22.24 3.70
N ALA A 612 24.38 -22.09 4.70
CA ALA A 612 24.25 -22.76 5.98
C ALA A 612 24.71 -21.87 7.15
N ILE A 613 24.10 -22.11 8.31
CA ILE A 613 24.39 -21.47 9.59
C ILE A 613 25.04 -22.50 10.51
N ILE A 614 26.16 -22.15 11.14
CA ILE A 614 26.84 -23.00 12.12
C ILE A 614 26.58 -22.41 13.50
N VAL A 615 26.07 -23.22 14.42
CA VAL A 615 25.82 -22.84 15.82
C VAL A 615 26.73 -23.67 16.71
N VAL A 616 27.54 -23.03 17.55
CA VAL A 616 28.45 -23.69 18.49
C VAL A 616 28.07 -23.27 19.91
N GLY A 617 27.78 -24.23 20.79
CA GLY A 617 27.45 -23.99 22.20
C GLY A 617 26.35 -24.92 22.73
N ASP A 618 26.14 -24.91 24.04
CA ASP A 618 25.29 -25.87 24.74
C ASP A 618 23.81 -25.77 24.35
N VAL A 619 23.38 -24.64 23.80
CA VAL A 619 22.02 -24.47 23.25
C VAL A 619 21.69 -25.47 22.13
N VAL A 620 22.71 -26.02 21.45
CA VAL A 620 22.53 -27.09 20.46
C VAL A 620 21.94 -28.34 21.11
N GLY A 621 22.34 -28.66 22.35
CA GLY A 621 21.78 -29.77 23.11
C GLY A 621 20.30 -29.57 23.42
N VAL A 622 19.90 -28.34 23.79
CA VAL A 622 18.50 -27.96 23.99
C VAL A 622 17.71 -28.14 22.70
N GLY A 623 18.22 -27.65 21.57
CA GLY A 623 17.53 -27.75 20.29
C GLY A 623 17.40 -29.18 19.77
N LYS A 624 18.40 -30.04 20.02
CA LYS A 624 18.30 -31.47 19.70
C LYS A 624 17.10 -32.12 20.39
N GLN A 625 16.87 -31.84 21.67
CA GLN A 625 15.72 -32.36 22.43
C GLN A 625 14.38 -31.85 21.87
N ILE A 626 14.30 -30.55 21.54
CA ILE A 626 13.10 -29.94 20.93
C ILE A 626 12.80 -30.59 19.57
N CYS A 627 13.81 -30.72 18.70
CA CYS A 627 13.64 -31.33 17.38
C CYS A 627 13.27 -32.82 17.44
N GLU A 628 13.84 -33.59 18.38
CA GLU A 628 13.50 -35.00 18.55
C GLU A 628 12.01 -35.18 18.92
N TRP A 629 11.45 -34.26 19.72
CA TRP A 629 10.03 -34.26 20.04
C TRP A 629 9.17 -33.87 18.84
N GLN A 630 9.51 -32.78 18.14
CA GLN A 630 8.74 -32.32 16.96
C GLN A 630 8.74 -33.36 15.83
N SER A 631 9.90 -33.97 15.55
CA SER A 631 10.03 -34.97 14.49
C SER A 631 9.20 -36.23 14.75
N LYS A 632 8.99 -36.58 16.02
CA LYS A 632 8.15 -37.74 16.41
C LYS A 632 6.65 -37.44 16.33
N ASN A 633 6.24 -36.19 16.55
CA ASN A 633 4.84 -35.84 16.76
C ASN A 633 4.19 -35.05 15.61
N GLU A 634 4.96 -34.47 14.68
CA GLU A 634 4.43 -33.47 13.73
C GLU A 634 4.92 -33.63 12.28
N LYS A 635 5.40 -34.83 11.87
CA LYS A 635 5.85 -35.01 10.48
C LYS A 635 4.66 -35.01 9.51
N LYS A 636 4.47 -33.87 8.84
CA LYS A 636 3.44 -33.70 7.81
C LYS A 636 3.82 -34.40 6.49
N VAL A 637 2.81 -34.83 5.73
CA VAL A 637 2.98 -35.68 4.53
C VAL A 637 3.83 -35.03 3.43
N LEU A 638 3.70 -33.72 3.20
CA LEU A 638 4.46 -32.99 2.19
C LEU A 638 5.73 -32.33 2.76
N SER A 639 6.13 -32.68 3.98
CA SER A 639 7.37 -32.19 4.58
C SER A 639 8.57 -32.50 3.68
N GLY A 640 9.30 -31.46 3.29
CA GLY A 640 10.46 -31.59 2.41
C GLY A 640 10.17 -31.46 0.92
N LYS A 641 8.89 -31.34 0.52
CA LYS A 641 8.49 -31.14 -0.87
C LYS A 641 8.40 -29.67 -1.22
N ARG A 642 8.90 -29.32 -2.40
CA ARG A 642 8.80 -27.98 -3.00
C ARG A 642 7.85 -28.02 -4.18
N ILE A 643 6.89 -27.11 -4.18
CA ILE A 643 5.82 -27.05 -5.18
C ILE A 643 5.87 -25.67 -5.84
N LEU A 644 6.17 -25.63 -7.14
CA LEU A 644 6.04 -24.41 -7.94
C LEU A 644 4.56 -24.22 -8.28
N VAL A 645 4.02 -23.04 -8.01
CA VAL A 645 2.65 -22.67 -8.36
C VAL A 645 2.68 -21.57 -9.40
N THR A 646 2.17 -21.83 -10.61
CA THR A 646 2.22 -20.89 -11.75
C THR A 646 0.90 -20.17 -12.02
N GLY A 647 -0.03 -20.24 -11.06
CA GLY A 647 -1.36 -19.62 -11.14
C GLY A 647 -1.39 -18.12 -10.82
N SER A 648 -2.56 -17.50 -10.94
CA SER A 648 -2.78 -16.12 -10.54
C SER A 648 -2.51 -15.92 -9.04
N ARG A 649 -2.24 -14.67 -8.62
CA ARG A 649 -1.93 -14.33 -7.21
C ARG A 649 -2.95 -14.91 -6.21
N ASN A 650 -4.24 -14.80 -6.49
CA ASN A 650 -5.29 -15.34 -5.62
C ASN A 650 -5.27 -16.88 -5.53
N MET A 651 -5.01 -17.55 -6.66
CA MET A 651 -4.92 -19.01 -6.69
C MET A 651 -3.66 -19.50 -5.99
N ALA A 652 -2.55 -18.77 -6.18
CA ALA A 652 -1.31 -19.01 -5.45
C ALA A 652 -1.55 -18.90 -3.95
N ASP A 653 -2.07 -17.78 -3.44
CA ASP A 653 -2.35 -17.59 -2.01
C ASP A 653 -3.25 -18.71 -1.43
N SER A 654 -4.24 -19.18 -2.20
CA SER A 654 -5.10 -20.31 -1.79
C SER A 654 -4.32 -21.63 -1.71
N LEU A 655 -3.46 -21.90 -2.69
CA LEU A 655 -2.62 -23.10 -2.73
C LEU A 655 -1.55 -23.06 -1.64
N GLU A 656 -0.91 -21.91 -1.38
CA GLU A 656 0.08 -21.76 -0.29
C GLU A 656 -0.53 -22.18 1.06
N LYS A 657 -1.74 -21.68 1.37
CA LYS A 657 -2.47 -22.03 2.60
C LYS A 657 -2.84 -23.51 2.69
N GLU A 658 -3.24 -24.14 1.59
CA GLU A 658 -3.55 -25.57 1.59
C GLU A 658 -2.28 -26.41 1.75
N PHE A 659 -1.22 -26.14 0.98
CA PHE A 659 0.04 -26.90 1.07
C PHE A 659 0.75 -26.75 2.42
N GLU A 660 0.67 -25.58 3.06
CA GLU A 660 1.28 -25.34 4.37
C GLU A 660 0.69 -26.25 5.46
N GLN A 661 -0.60 -26.57 5.39
CA GLN A 661 -1.25 -27.51 6.29
C GLN A 661 -0.61 -28.90 6.21
N TYR A 662 -0.09 -29.28 5.04
CA TYR A 662 0.61 -30.55 4.79
C TYR A 662 2.15 -30.42 4.82
N GLY A 663 2.69 -29.24 5.12
CA GLY A 663 4.13 -29.03 5.29
C GLY A 663 4.92 -28.85 3.98
N GLY A 664 4.23 -28.64 2.85
CA GLY A 664 4.87 -28.34 1.57
C GLY A 664 5.37 -26.89 1.52
N GLU A 665 6.53 -26.65 0.90
CA GLU A 665 6.99 -25.30 0.56
C GLU A 665 6.45 -24.92 -0.81
N THR A 666 5.63 -23.88 -0.86
CA THR A 666 5.17 -23.30 -2.12
C THR A 666 6.11 -22.21 -2.60
N ILE A 667 6.34 -22.21 -3.90
CA ILE A 667 7.01 -21.13 -4.61
C ILE A 667 6.01 -20.61 -5.64
N ALA A 668 5.27 -19.58 -5.26
CA ALA A 668 4.32 -18.93 -6.14
C ALA A 668 5.06 -18.03 -7.15
N ILE A 669 4.81 -18.23 -8.43
CA ILE A 669 5.26 -17.32 -9.49
C ILE A 669 4.07 -17.06 -10.41
N SER A 670 3.55 -15.84 -10.38
CA SER A 670 2.55 -15.41 -11.37
C SER A 670 3.26 -15.26 -12.73
N LEU A 671 3.02 -16.17 -13.67
CA LEU A 671 3.62 -16.12 -15.02
C LEU A 671 2.80 -15.30 -16.01
N VAL A 672 1.52 -15.09 -15.70
CA VAL A 672 0.58 -14.38 -16.53
C VAL A 672 -0.21 -13.39 -15.70
N GLU A 673 -0.50 -12.25 -16.29
CA GLU A 673 -1.24 -11.17 -15.65
C GLU A 673 -2.38 -10.71 -16.54
N THR A 674 -3.49 -10.34 -15.91
CA THR A 674 -4.67 -9.86 -16.63
C THR A 674 -4.72 -8.35 -16.53
N ILE A 675 -4.56 -7.67 -17.66
CA ILE A 675 -4.60 -6.22 -17.76
C ILE A 675 -5.97 -5.81 -18.32
N PRO A 676 -6.74 -4.99 -17.60
CA PRO A 676 -7.96 -4.41 -18.15
C PRO A 676 -7.65 -3.57 -19.38
N ASP A 677 -8.46 -3.70 -20.42
CA ASP A 677 -8.39 -2.89 -21.61
C ASP A 677 -9.78 -2.40 -21.98
N TYR A 678 -9.98 -1.10 -22.01
CA TYR A 678 -11.28 -0.49 -22.27
C TYR A 678 -11.30 0.32 -23.58
N SER A 679 -10.26 0.24 -24.41
CA SER A 679 -10.04 1.11 -25.57
C SER A 679 -11.26 1.28 -26.47
N ASP A 680 -12.05 0.21 -26.66
CA ASP A 680 -13.11 0.16 -27.67
C ASP A 680 -14.47 -0.28 -27.10
N CYS A 681 -14.79 0.03 -25.83
CA CYS A 681 -16.01 -0.50 -25.21
C CYS A 681 -16.83 0.47 -24.35
N ASP A 682 -16.36 1.68 -24.07
CA ASP A 682 -17.06 2.62 -23.17
C ASP A 682 -18.46 3.01 -23.67
N ASP A 683 -18.66 3.16 -24.97
CA ASP A 683 -19.97 3.50 -25.55
C ASP A 683 -21.02 2.41 -25.31
N ILE A 684 -20.59 1.15 -25.25
CA ILE A 684 -21.47 0.01 -24.98
C ILE A 684 -21.93 0.04 -23.52
N PHE A 685 -21.06 0.42 -22.57
CA PHE A 685 -21.41 0.52 -21.15
C PHE A 685 -22.51 1.54 -20.85
N ASN A 686 -22.69 2.55 -21.71
CA ASN A 686 -23.75 3.55 -21.54
C ASN A 686 -25.14 3.04 -21.98
N ASN A 687 -25.19 2.02 -22.84
CA ASN A 687 -26.41 1.53 -23.50
C ASN A 687 -26.67 0.03 -23.24
N LEU A 688 -26.44 -0.43 -22.01
CA LEU A 688 -26.50 -1.86 -21.65
C LEU A 688 -27.92 -2.43 -21.64
N GLU A 689 -28.92 -1.58 -21.40
CA GLU A 689 -30.35 -1.94 -21.36
C GLU A 689 -30.88 -2.52 -22.69
N LYS A 690 -30.14 -2.35 -23.80
CA LYS A 690 -30.54 -2.89 -25.11
C LYS A 690 -30.33 -4.39 -25.22
N TYR A 691 -29.50 -5.00 -24.37
CA TYR A 691 -29.16 -6.43 -24.45
C TYR A 691 -30.08 -7.26 -23.57
N SER A 692 -30.64 -8.34 -24.14
CA SER A 692 -31.39 -9.36 -23.41
C SER A 692 -30.48 -10.41 -22.79
N TRP A 693 -29.24 -10.57 -23.29
CA TRP A 693 -28.28 -11.54 -22.81
C TRP A 693 -26.87 -10.97 -22.62
N PHE A 694 -26.22 -11.36 -21.53
CA PHE A 694 -24.80 -11.15 -21.28
C PHE A 694 -24.09 -12.49 -21.21
N ILE A 695 -23.05 -12.67 -22.03
CA ILE A 695 -22.25 -13.89 -22.04
C ILE A 695 -20.87 -13.59 -21.48
N PHE A 696 -20.52 -14.20 -20.35
CA PHE A 696 -19.20 -14.10 -19.76
C PHE A 696 -18.39 -15.37 -19.99
N THR A 697 -17.26 -15.21 -20.68
CA THR A 697 -16.38 -16.34 -21.00
C THR A 697 -15.38 -16.68 -19.88
N SER A 698 -15.22 -15.81 -18.88
CA SER A 698 -14.29 -16.02 -17.77
C SER A 698 -14.69 -15.21 -16.52
N ALA A 699 -14.23 -15.67 -15.35
CA ALA A 699 -14.37 -14.95 -14.09
C ALA A 699 -13.68 -13.56 -14.13
N ASN A 700 -12.57 -13.43 -14.86
CA ASN A 700 -11.90 -12.13 -15.06
C ASN A 700 -12.78 -11.17 -15.86
N GLY A 701 -13.45 -11.65 -16.91
CA GLY A 701 -14.40 -10.85 -17.68
C GLY A 701 -15.54 -10.32 -16.81
N VAL A 702 -16.05 -11.14 -15.89
CA VAL A 702 -17.07 -10.67 -14.92
C VAL A 702 -16.50 -9.55 -14.06
N ASN A 703 -15.41 -9.79 -13.34
CA ASN A 703 -14.87 -8.81 -12.39
C ASN A 703 -14.51 -7.48 -13.05
N ILE A 704 -13.83 -7.54 -14.19
CA ILE A 704 -13.37 -6.35 -14.93
C ILE A 704 -14.56 -5.57 -15.50
N PHE A 705 -15.60 -6.26 -15.97
CA PHE A 705 -16.82 -5.62 -16.47
C PHE A 705 -17.52 -4.83 -15.36
N PHE A 706 -17.72 -5.43 -14.18
CA PHE A 706 -18.38 -4.76 -13.07
C PHE A 706 -17.51 -3.68 -12.42
N ASP A 707 -16.18 -3.85 -12.38
CA ASP A 707 -15.28 -2.77 -11.98
C ASP A 707 -15.36 -1.59 -12.94
N ARG A 708 -15.51 -1.84 -14.25
CA ARG A 708 -15.74 -0.77 -15.23
C ARG A 708 -17.08 -0.06 -15.02
N LEU A 709 -18.17 -0.81 -14.74
CA LEU A 709 -19.46 -0.20 -14.38
C LEU A 709 -19.33 0.74 -13.18
N ARG A 710 -18.64 0.31 -12.11
CA ARG A 710 -18.41 1.14 -10.92
C ARG A 710 -17.59 2.39 -11.27
N ASN A 711 -16.52 2.23 -12.04
CA ASN A 711 -15.64 3.34 -12.44
C ASN A 711 -16.38 4.38 -13.31
N LEU A 712 -17.26 3.92 -14.21
CA LEU A 712 -18.11 4.78 -15.04
C LEU A 712 -19.37 5.28 -14.31
N ARG A 713 -19.65 4.76 -13.10
CA ARG A 713 -20.88 5.00 -12.33
C ARG A 713 -22.16 4.60 -13.09
N VAL A 714 -22.08 3.52 -13.87
CA VAL A 714 -23.23 2.91 -14.53
C VAL A 714 -23.94 2.01 -13.53
N ASP A 715 -25.23 2.26 -13.32
CA ASP A 715 -26.03 1.52 -12.35
C ASP A 715 -26.32 0.10 -12.81
N ILE A 716 -26.08 -0.89 -11.95
CA ILE A 716 -26.33 -2.31 -12.23
C ILE A 716 -27.81 -2.60 -12.53
N ARG A 717 -28.75 -1.74 -12.09
CA ARG A 717 -30.18 -1.83 -12.42
C ARG A 717 -30.45 -1.74 -13.92
N LYS A 718 -29.54 -1.19 -14.72
CA LYS A 718 -29.62 -1.25 -16.20
C LYS A 718 -29.61 -2.69 -16.74
N LEU A 719 -29.14 -3.65 -15.96
CA LEU A 719 -29.10 -5.07 -16.30
C LEU A 719 -30.37 -5.84 -15.86
N ALA A 720 -31.37 -5.18 -15.26
CA ALA A 720 -32.49 -5.85 -14.57
C ALA A 720 -33.31 -6.80 -15.46
N ASN A 721 -33.38 -6.56 -16.77
CA ASN A 721 -34.12 -7.39 -17.71
C ASN A 721 -33.23 -8.38 -18.49
N ALA A 722 -31.95 -8.44 -18.16
CA ALA A 722 -31.00 -9.26 -18.90
C ALA A 722 -30.77 -10.63 -18.24
N ARG A 723 -30.58 -11.64 -19.08
CA ARG A 723 -30.19 -13.00 -18.69
C ARG A 723 -28.68 -13.18 -18.81
N PHE A 724 -28.11 -14.09 -18.03
CA PHE A 724 -26.67 -14.31 -17.95
C PHE A 724 -26.29 -15.74 -18.34
N ALA A 725 -25.42 -15.86 -19.35
CA ALA A 725 -24.76 -17.12 -19.68
C ALA A 725 -23.29 -17.09 -19.27
N VAL A 726 -22.81 -18.14 -18.62
CA VAL A 726 -21.41 -18.23 -18.17
C VAL A 726 -20.78 -19.55 -18.56
N VAL A 727 -19.49 -19.54 -18.90
CA VAL A 727 -18.80 -20.74 -19.38
C VAL A 727 -18.67 -21.84 -18.32
N GLY A 728 -18.57 -21.51 -17.04
CA GLY A 728 -18.35 -22.52 -16.01
C GLY A 728 -18.52 -22.04 -14.58
N THR A 729 -18.24 -22.93 -13.62
CA THR A 729 -18.49 -22.73 -12.19
C THR A 729 -17.72 -21.55 -11.59
N SER A 730 -16.48 -21.30 -12.01
CA SER A 730 -15.69 -20.16 -11.53
C SER A 730 -16.26 -18.82 -12.01
N THR A 731 -16.72 -18.74 -13.26
CA THR A 731 -17.40 -17.56 -13.82
C THR A 731 -18.76 -17.34 -13.14
N LYS A 732 -19.51 -18.41 -12.87
CA LYS A 732 -20.75 -18.36 -12.07
C LYS A 732 -20.49 -17.75 -10.69
N LYS A 733 -19.53 -18.29 -9.93
CA LYS A 733 -19.15 -17.77 -8.61
C LYS A 733 -18.70 -16.31 -8.65
N ALA A 734 -18.07 -15.86 -9.75
CA ALA A 734 -17.70 -14.47 -9.91
C ALA A 734 -18.93 -13.57 -10.09
N LEU A 735 -19.93 -14.01 -10.85
CA LEU A 735 -21.17 -13.27 -11.10
C LEU A 735 -22.02 -13.14 -9.82
N GLU A 736 -22.09 -14.21 -9.02
CA GLU A 736 -22.82 -14.25 -7.75
C GLU A 736 -22.32 -13.22 -6.71
N LYS A 737 -21.04 -12.84 -6.77
CA LYS A 737 -20.48 -11.77 -5.91
C LYS A 737 -21.14 -10.41 -6.13
N TYR A 738 -21.77 -10.21 -7.28
CA TYR A 738 -22.49 -8.99 -7.63
C TYR A 738 -24.01 -9.13 -7.44
N GLY A 739 -24.47 -10.23 -6.83
CA GLY A 739 -25.89 -10.50 -6.61
C GLY A 739 -26.64 -10.97 -7.86
N LEU A 740 -25.92 -11.41 -8.90
CA LEU A 740 -26.48 -11.88 -10.16
C LEU A 740 -26.25 -13.39 -10.32
N TYR A 741 -27.25 -14.10 -10.81
CA TYR A 741 -27.18 -15.55 -11.01
C TYR A 741 -27.15 -15.86 -12.51
N ALA A 742 -26.39 -16.89 -12.88
CA ALA A 742 -26.37 -17.35 -14.27
C ALA A 742 -27.64 -18.12 -14.61
N ASP A 743 -28.35 -17.68 -15.65
CA ASP A 743 -29.49 -18.38 -16.25
C ASP A 743 -29.05 -19.60 -17.07
N PHE A 744 -27.85 -19.55 -17.64
CA PHE A 744 -27.33 -20.61 -18.50
C PHE A 744 -25.89 -20.97 -18.19
N ILE A 745 -25.62 -22.28 -18.07
CA ILE A 745 -24.29 -22.86 -17.90
C ILE A 745 -24.24 -24.12 -18.78
N PRO A 746 -23.23 -24.28 -19.66
CA PRO A 746 -23.15 -25.43 -20.55
C PRO A 746 -22.87 -26.74 -19.81
N SER A 747 -23.23 -27.87 -20.43
CA SER A 747 -22.95 -29.22 -19.92
C SER A 747 -21.44 -29.50 -19.77
N LYS A 748 -20.62 -28.86 -20.61
CA LYS A 748 -19.15 -28.87 -20.52
C LYS A 748 -18.63 -27.44 -20.55
N PHE A 749 -17.70 -27.12 -19.65
CA PHE A 749 -17.22 -25.76 -19.42
C PHE A 749 -16.28 -25.23 -20.51
N THR A 750 -16.79 -25.09 -21.73
CA THR A 750 -16.06 -24.57 -22.89
C THR A 750 -16.94 -23.60 -23.67
N SER A 751 -16.34 -22.54 -24.23
CA SER A 751 -17.08 -21.55 -25.03
C SER A 751 -17.77 -22.16 -26.25
N LYS A 752 -17.19 -23.24 -26.82
CA LYS A 752 -17.79 -23.97 -27.95
C LYS A 752 -19.11 -24.64 -27.56
N ILE A 753 -19.11 -25.41 -26.46
CA ILE A 753 -20.33 -26.07 -25.98
C ILE A 753 -21.35 -25.05 -25.48
N LEU A 754 -20.91 -23.94 -24.85
CA LEU A 754 -21.78 -22.82 -24.53
C LEU A 754 -22.51 -22.30 -25.76
N ALA A 755 -21.80 -22.06 -26.86
CA ALA A 755 -22.40 -21.59 -28.10
C ALA A 755 -23.40 -22.59 -28.69
N GLU A 756 -23.02 -23.87 -28.76
CA GLU A 756 -23.86 -24.95 -29.30
C GLU A 756 -25.15 -25.19 -28.51
N GLU A 757 -25.09 -25.11 -27.18
CA GLU A 757 -26.26 -25.36 -26.33
C GLU A 757 -27.12 -24.11 -26.16
N LEU A 758 -26.52 -22.93 -25.92
CA LEU A 758 -27.27 -21.68 -25.77
C LEU A 758 -28.00 -21.29 -27.07
N SER A 759 -27.42 -21.59 -28.24
CA SER A 759 -28.08 -21.34 -29.54
C SER A 759 -29.46 -21.99 -29.68
N LYS A 760 -29.78 -23.02 -28.89
CA LYS A 760 -31.08 -23.68 -28.90
C LYS A 760 -32.15 -22.93 -28.08
N GLU A 761 -31.74 -22.00 -27.22
CA GLU A 761 -32.63 -21.16 -26.40
C GLU A 761 -32.82 -19.75 -26.96
N LEU A 762 -31.95 -19.32 -27.89
CA LEU A 762 -31.98 -17.98 -28.46
C LEU A 762 -33.03 -17.82 -29.55
N THR A 763 -33.62 -16.63 -29.61
CA THR A 763 -34.58 -16.21 -30.63
C THR A 763 -34.04 -15.05 -31.47
N ASP A 764 -34.64 -14.78 -32.62
CA ASP A 764 -34.32 -13.64 -33.49
C ASP A 764 -34.57 -12.27 -32.85
N LYS A 765 -35.29 -12.23 -31.71
CA LYS A 765 -35.54 -11.02 -30.92
C LYS A 765 -34.45 -10.73 -29.88
N ASP A 766 -33.57 -11.69 -29.61
CA ASP A 766 -32.54 -11.53 -28.61
C ASP A 766 -31.41 -10.64 -29.09
N LYS A 767 -30.89 -9.81 -28.18
CA LYS A 767 -29.70 -8.99 -28.38
C LYS A 767 -28.64 -9.37 -27.35
N ILE A 768 -27.47 -9.75 -27.83
CA ILE A 768 -26.47 -10.39 -26.99
C ILE A 768 -25.24 -9.49 -26.85
N LEU A 769 -24.71 -9.36 -25.63
CA LEU A 769 -23.37 -8.83 -25.40
C LEU A 769 -22.42 -9.96 -24.99
N ILE A 770 -21.39 -10.20 -25.81
CA ILE A 770 -20.34 -11.17 -25.52
C ILE A 770 -19.17 -10.44 -24.85
N VAL A 771 -18.89 -10.80 -23.60
CA VAL A 771 -17.80 -10.24 -22.79
C VAL A 771 -16.67 -11.26 -22.66
N ARG A 772 -15.50 -10.90 -23.20
CA ARG A 772 -14.35 -11.81 -23.27
C ARG A 772 -13.00 -11.09 -23.21
N GLY A 773 -11.93 -11.88 -23.10
CA GLY A 773 -10.57 -11.39 -23.31
C GLY A 773 -10.20 -11.35 -24.79
N LYS A 774 -9.21 -10.52 -25.14
CA LYS A 774 -8.70 -10.39 -26.52
C LYS A 774 -8.31 -11.74 -27.14
N GLN A 775 -7.60 -12.59 -26.39
CA GLN A 775 -7.07 -13.87 -26.88
C GLN A 775 -8.09 -15.03 -26.93
N GLY A 776 -9.38 -14.81 -26.66
CA GLY A 776 -10.39 -15.86 -26.79
C GLY A 776 -10.50 -16.40 -28.24
N LYS A 777 -11.05 -17.61 -28.40
CA LYS A 777 -11.43 -18.11 -29.73
C LYS A 777 -12.85 -17.66 -30.05
N ASN A 778 -13.14 -17.39 -31.32
CA ASN A 778 -14.42 -16.83 -31.78
C ASN A 778 -15.57 -17.85 -31.86
N PHE A 779 -15.53 -18.94 -31.08
CA PHE A 779 -16.52 -20.02 -31.22
C PHE A 779 -17.97 -19.59 -31.00
N ILE A 780 -18.20 -18.56 -30.17
CA ILE A 780 -19.56 -18.05 -29.89
C ILE A 780 -20.01 -17.19 -31.07
N GLU A 781 -19.14 -16.29 -31.52
CA GLU A 781 -19.36 -15.38 -32.63
C GLU A 781 -19.60 -16.14 -33.94
N ASP A 782 -18.76 -17.15 -34.23
CA ASP A 782 -18.87 -18.00 -35.42
C ASP A 782 -20.24 -18.71 -35.43
N LYS A 783 -20.65 -19.25 -34.28
CA LYS A 783 -21.94 -19.96 -34.15
C LYS A 783 -23.14 -19.04 -34.27
N PHE A 784 -23.10 -17.85 -33.66
CA PHE A 784 -24.22 -16.90 -33.68
C PHE A 784 -24.33 -16.19 -35.03
N SER A 785 -23.24 -16.07 -35.78
CA SER A 785 -23.26 -15.55 -37.16
C SER A 785 -24.00 -16.47 -38.14
N GLU A 786 -24.12 -17.77 -37.82
CA GLU A 786 -24.96 -18.72 -38.58
C GLU A 786 -26.47 -18.54 -38.31
N MET A 787 -26.84 -17.68 -37.36
CA MET A 787 -28.21 -17.45 -36.89
C MET A 787 -28.65 -16.01 -37.16
N SER A 788 -29.95 -15.77 -37.18
CA SER A 788 -30.51 -14.41 -37.30
C SER A 788 -30.59 -13.67 -35.96
N VAL A 789 -29.53 -13.74 -35.14
CA VAL A 789 -29.46 -13.13 -33.80
C VAL A 789 -28.48 -11.95 -33.81
N GLU A 790 -28.89 -10.81 -33.23
CA GLU A 790 -28.02 -9.63 -33.13
C GLU A 790 -27.08 -9.75 -31.92
N PHE A 791 -25.79 -9.55 -32.12
CA PHE A 791 -24.82 -9.57 -31.03
C PHE A 791 -23.73 -8.52 -31.18
N ASP A 792 -23.29 -7.97 -30.05
CA ASP A 792 -22.08 -7.17 -29.91
C ASP A 792 -21.02 -7.93 -29.12
N LYS A 793 -19.75 -7.57 -29.32
CA LYS A 793 -18.61 -8.14 -28.58
C LYS A 793 -17.76 -7.04 -27.98
N ILE A 794 -17.40 -7.21 -26.70
CA ILE A 794 -16.38 -6.40 -26.05
C ILE A 794 -15.22 -7.26 -25.56
N CYS A 795 -14.00 -6.81 -25.87
CA CYS A 795 -12.76 -7.40 -25.38
C CYS A 795 -12.19 -6.51 -24.28
N ILE A 796 -12.56 -6.77 -23.02
CA ILE A 796 -12.32 -5.83 -21.92
C ILE A 796 -11.00 -6.07 -21.16
N TYR A 797 -10.23 -7.06 -21.57
CA TYR A 797 -8.95 -7.37 -20.96
C TYR A 797 -8.04 -8.17 -21.90
N GLU A 798 -6.76 -8.14 -21.56
CA GLU A 798 -5.71 -8.90 -22.20
C GLU A 798 -4.95 -9.72 -21.14
N THR A 799 -4.66 -11.00 -21.43
CA THR A 799 -3.77 -11.79 -20.59
C THR A 799 -2.36 -11.75 -21.17
N ILE A 800 -1.44 -11.07 -20.50
CA ILE A 800 -0.04 -10.97 -20.94
C ILE A 800 0.86 -11.92 -20.16
N GLN A 801 1.98 -12.29 -20.77
CA GLN A 801 3.06 -13.02 -20.15
C GLN A 801 3.97 -12.03 -19.40
N ASP A 802 4.31 -12.33 -18.14
CA ASP A 802 5.26 -11.51 -17.37
C ASP A 802 6.70 -11.97 -17.63
N GLU A 803 7.28 -11.51 -18.73
CA GLU A 803 8.64 -11.86 -19.18
C GLU A 803 9.73 -11.56 -18.13
N ARG A 804 9.47 -10.64 -17.18
CA ARG A 804 10.40 -10.35 -16.07
C ARG A 804 10.65 -11.59 -15.20
N ARG A 805 9.77 -12.60 -15.26
CA ARG A 805 9.82 -13.83 -14.46
C ARG A 805 10.55 -14.98 -15.17
N ALA A 806 10.88 -14.84 -16.45
CA ALA A 806 11.37 -15.95 -17.28
C ALA A 806 12.61 -16.65 -16.72
N ASP A 807 13.62 -15.88 -16.32
CA ASP A 807 14.84 -16.40 -15.71
C ASP A 807 14.57 -17.15 -14.40
N GLU A 808 13.62 -16.66 -13.60
CA GLU A 808 13.32 -17.23 -12.29
C GLU A 808 12.57 -18.55 -12.40
N VAL A 809 11.55 -18.61 -13.27
CA VAL A 809 10.80 -19.84 -13.50
C VAL A 809 11.70 -20.90 -14.11
N LYS A 810 12.52 -20.55 -15.11
CA LYS A 810 13.50 -21.46 -15.73
C LYS A 810 14.45 -22.08 -14.70
N ARG A 811 14.90 -21.29 -13.74
CA ARG A 811 15.79 -21.75 -12.66
C ARG A 811 15.08 -22.65 -11.65
N ILE A 812 13.82 -22.39 -11.34
CA ILE A 812 13.09 -23.10 -10.28
C ILE A 812 12.49 -24.41 -10.77
N CYS A 813 12.04 -24.49 -12.03
CA CYS A 813 11.47 -25.69 -12.63
C CYS A 813 12.25 -26.99 -12.34
N PRO A 814 13.60 -27.05 -12.46
CA PRO A 814 14.35 -28.27 -12.14
C PRO A 814 14.56 -28.51 -10.63
N ASP A 815 14.29 -27.52 -9.78
CA ASP A 815 14.60 -27.53 -8.34
C ASP A 815 13.38 -27.82 -7.44
N VAL A 816 12.24 -28.14 -8.06
CA VAL A 816 10.95 -28.45 -7.41
C VAL A 816 10.48 -29.87 -7.66
N ASP A 817 9.75 -30.44 -6.69
CA ASP A 817 9.20 -31.79 -6.76
C ASP A 817 7.95 -31.84 -7.64
N TYR A 818 7.12 -30.78 -7.61
CA TYR A 818 5.90 -30.65 -8.40
C TYR A 818 5.75 -29.26 -8.99
N ILE A 819 5.08 -29.17 -10.15
CA ILE A 819 4.67 -27.91 -10.77
C ILE A 819 3.16 -27.92 -10.96
N VAL A 820 2.47 -26.97 -10.34
CA VAL A 820 1.02 -26.81 -10.44
C VAL A 820 0.69 -25.78 -11.52
N VAL A 821 -0.10 -26.20 -12.50
CA VAL A 821 -0.61 -25.36 -13.59
C VAL A 821 -2.13 -25.24 -13.48
N THR A 822 -2.61 -24.01 -13.35
CA THR A 822 -4.03 -23.73 -13.04
C THR A 822 -4.80 -23.09 -14.20
N SER A 823 -4.15 -22.87 -15.35
CA SER A 823 -4.79 -22.29 -16.54
C SER A 823 -3.98 -22.60 -17.80
N GLY A 824 -4.63 -22.59 -18.97
CA GLY A 824 -3.95 -22.78 -20.24
C GLY A 824 -2.98 -21.66 -20.61
N SER A 825 -3.25 -20.42 -20.19
CA SER A 825 -2.31 -19.30 -20.35
C SER A 825 -1.06 -19.51 -19.49
N GLY A 826 -1.21 -20.02 -18.26
CA GLY A 826 -0.08 -20.40 -17.41
C GLY A 826 0.73 -21.57 -18.00
N ALA A 827 0.06 -22.53 -18.65
CA ALA A 827 0.73 -23.64 -19.34
C ALA A 827 1.63 -23.15 -20.49
N ARG A 828 1.12 -22.27 -21.34
CA ARG A 828 1.89 -21.67 -22.44
C ARG A 828 3.05 -20.84 -21.90
N ALA A 829 2.81 -19.94 -20.95
CA ALA A 829 3.87 -19.13 -20.33
C ALA A 829 4.97 -19.99 -19.69
N LEU A 830 4.60 -21.08 -19.01
CA LEU A 830 5.57 -22.03 -18.44
C LEU A 830 6.44 -22.69 -19.53
N ARG A 831 5.85 -23.07 -20.68
CA ARG A 831 6.62 -23.62 -21.81
C ARG A 831 7.50 -22.55 -22.45
N ASP A 832 6.92 -21.40 -22.79
CA ASP A 832 7.57 -20.33 -23.56
C ASP A 832 8.76 -19.73 -22.78
N MET A 833 8.57 -19.44 -21.49
CA MET A 833 9.60 -18.82 -20.65
C MET A 833 10.63 -19.80 -20.10
N ALA A 834 10.18 -20.98 -19.66
CA ALA A 834 11.02 -21.89 -18.89
C ALA A 834 11.58 -23.05 -19.73
N GLY A 835 10.98 -23.35 -20.87
CA GLY A 835 11.26 -24.57 -21.63
C GLY A 835 11.02 -25.84 -20.79
N CYS A 836 10.12 -25.79 -19.81
CA CYS A 836 10.04 -26.76 -18.72
C CYS A 836 10.05 -28.23 -19.20
N GLU A 837 11.00 -29.01 -18.68
CA GLU A 837 11.14 -30.46 -18.92
C GLU A 837 10.77 -31.30 -17.69
N ASN A 838 10.34 -30.67 -16.59
CA ASN A 838 9.93 -31.39 -15.39
C ASN A 838 8.69 -32.24 -15.68
N ASP A 839 8.79 -33.55 -15.41
CA ASP A 839 7.71 -34.52 -15.67
C ASP A 839 6.60 -34.48 -14.59
N ASN A 840 6.81 -33.87 -13.42
CA ASN A 840 5.86 -33.84 -12.32
C ASN A 840 4.88 -32.65 -12.38
N ILE A 841 4.29 -32.41 -13.55
CA ILE A 841 3.28 -31.34 -13.73
C ILE A 841 1.91 -31.84 -13.27
N VAL A 842 1.22 -31.00 -12.50
CA VAL A 842 -0.12 -31.23 -11.97
C VAL A 842 -1.06 -30.17 -12.55
N ALA A 843 -2.07 -30.62 -13.30
CA ALA A 843 -3.08 -29.73 -13.87
C ALA A 843 -4.31 -29.66 -12.95
N ILE A 844 -4.88 -28.45 -12.79
CA ILE A 844 -6.13 -28.25 -12.03
C ILE A 844 -7.32 -29.02 -12.61
N GLY A 845 -7.29 -29.37 -13.90
CA GLY A 845 -8.38 -30.12 -14.51
C GLY A 845 -8.11 -30.52 -15.97
N PRO A 846 -9.05 -31.26 -16.60
CA PRO A 846 -8.85 -31.87 -17.91
C PRO A 846 -8.61 -30.87 -19.06
N VAL A 847 -9.22 -29.68 -18.99
CA VAL A 847 -9.00 -28.62 -20.00
C VAL A 847 -7.57 -28.10 -19.92
N THR A 848 -7.11 -27.76 -18.72
CA THR A 848 -5.72 -27.31 -18.50
C THR A 848 -4.72 -28.40 -18.84
N LYS A 849 -5.03 -29.68 -18.59
CA LYS A 849 -4.20 -30.79 -19.06
C LYS A 849 -4.01 -30.75 -20.58
N ARG A 850 -5.10 -30.59 -21.34
CA ARG A 850 -5.02 -30.48 -22.80
C ARG A 850 -4.17 -29.28 -23.22
N ASP A 851 -4.38 -28.11 -22.60
CA ASP A 851 -3.60 -26.92 -22.91
C ASP A 851 -2.09 -27.11 -22.60
N CYS A 852 -1.75 -27.84 -21.54
CA CYS A 852 -0.38 -28.24 -21.24
C CYS A 852 0.19 -29.15 -22.34
N GLU A 853 -0.55 -30.18 -22.75
CA GLU A 853 -0.13 -31.13 -23.79
C GLU A 853 0.02 -30.47 -25.16
N GLU A 854 -0.88 -29.54 -25.52
CA GLU A 854 -0.78 -28.72 -26.73
C GLU A 854 0.44 -27.78 -26.70
N ALA A 855 0.80 -27.27 -25.52
CA ALA A 855 2.07 -26.56 -25.29
C ALA A 855 3.28 -27.52 -25.17
N GLY A 856 3.08 -28.82 -25.39
CA GLY A 856 4.11 -29.85 -25.34
C GLY A 856 4.54 -30.27 -23.93
N LEU A 857 3.92 -29.79 -22.86
CA LEU A 857 4.23 -30.15 -21.47
C LEU A 857 3.59 -31.50 -21.12
N ARG A 858 4.33 -32.36 -20.42
CA ARG A 858 3.82 -33.66 -19.95
C ARG A 858 3.16 -33.52 -18.59
N VAL A 859 1.86 -33.79 -18.51
CA VAL A 859 1.10 -33.75 -17.25
C VAL A 859 1.09 -35.13 -16.58
N LYS A 860 1.56 -35.21 -15.34
CA LYS A 860 1.56 -36.42 -14.51
C LYS A 860 0.22 -36.66 -13.82
N LEU A 861 -0.32 -35.61 -13.21
CA LEU A 861 -1.52 -35.69 -12.36
C LEU A 861 -2.56 -34.66 -12.81
N VAL A 862 -3.83 -35.01 -12.62
CA VAL A 862 -4.96 -34.09 -12.81
C VAL A 862 -5.80 -34.14 -11.55
N ALA A 863 -6.15 -32.99 -11.00
CA ALA A 863 -7.03 -32.92 -9.84
C ALA A 863 -8.44 -33.46 -10.17
N GLU A 864 -9.04 -34.19 -9.23
CA GLU A 864 -10.42 -34.70 -9.35
C GLU A 864 -11.42 -33.56 -9.14
N GLU A 865 -11.21 -32.77 -8.08
CA GLU A 865 -11.90 -31.50 -7.84
C GLU A 865 -11.06 -30.34 -8.40
N PHE A 866 -11.68 -29.46 -9.19
CA PHE A 866 -10.97 -28.44 -9.96
C PHE A 866 -10.70 -27.16 -9.16
N ASP A 867 -10.18 -27.32 -7.95
CA ASP A 867 -9.84 -26.24 -7.02
C ASP A 867 -8.48 -26.47 -6.34
N ALA A 868 -8.11 -25.59 -5.41
CA ALA A 868 -6.84 -25.70 -4.69
C ALA A 868 -6.76 -26.99 -3.87
N ARG A 869 -7.88 -27.44 -3.30
CA ARG A 869 -7.94 -28.61 -2.45
C ARG A 869 -7.71 -29.90 -3.24
N GLY A 870 -8.39 -30.04 -4.38
CA GLY A 870 -8.21 -31.20 -5.27
C GLY A 870 -6.78 -31.35 -5.80
N ILE A 871 -6.08 -30.22 -6.04
CA ILE A 871 -4.65 -30.23 -6.39
C ILE A 871 -3.79 -30.78 -5.24
N VAL A 872 -4.03 -30.31 -4.01
CA VAL A 872 -3.26 -30.81 -2.85
C VAL A 872 -3.53 -32.29 -2.61
N ASP A 873 -4.80 -32.72 -2.68
CA ASP A 873 -5.18 -34.11 -2.45
C ASP A 873 -4.52 -35.08 -3.43
N VAL A 874 -4.44 -34.73 -4.74
CA VAL A 874 -3.79 -35.61 -5.72
C VAL A 874 -2.28 -35.71 -5.50
N ILE A 875 -1.63 -34.63 -5.07
CA ILE A 875 -0.19 -34.63 -4.75
C ILE A 875 0.08 -35.41 -3.47
N VAL A 876 -0.73 -35.22 -2.43
CA VAL A 876 -0.63 -35.99 -1.18
C VAL A 876 -0.73 -37.49 -1.46
N ARG A 877 -1.73 -37.93 -2.23
CA ARG A 877 -1.88 -39.34 -2.63
C ARG A 877 -0.69 -39.85 -3.45
N ASP A 878 -0.10 -39.03 -4.32
CA ASP A 878 1.08 -39.42 -5.10
C ASP A 878 2.32 -39.58 -4.22
N VAL A 879 2.51 -38.69 -3.24
CA VAL A 879 3.60 -38.79 -2.26
C VAL A 879 3.42 -40.01 -1.36
N GLU A 880 2.22 -40.25 -0.83
CA GLU A 880 1.94 -41.42 0.03
C GLU A 880 2.21 -42.75 -0.69
N LYS A 881 1.98 -42.81 -2.01
CA LYS A 881 2.30 -44.00 -2.84
C LYS A 881 3.79 -44.21 -3.05
N GLN A 882 4.62 -43.17 -2.94
CA GLN A 882 6.06 -43.23 -3.16
C GLN A 882 6.83 -43.66 -1.90
N GLY A 883 6.17 -43.69 -0.74
CA GLY A 883 6.80 -43.90 0.58
C GLY A 883 7.46 -42.63 1.12
#